data_AF-A0A1E7F6H4-F1
#
_entry.id   AF-A0A1E7F6H4-F1
#
_cell.length_a   1.000
_cell.length_b   1.000
_cell.length_c   1.000
_cell.angle_alpha   90.00
_cell.angle_beta   90.00
_cell.angle_gamma   90.00
#
_symmetry.space_group_name_H-M   'P 1'
#
loop_
_entity.id
_entity.type
_entity.pdbx_description
1 polymer ?
#
loop_
_entity_poly.entity_id
_entity_poly.type
_entity_poly.pdbx_seq_one_letter_code
_entity_poly.pdbx_strand_id
1 'polypeptide(L)'
;MVDAVLPTAELLLMTNSKKNMDVSATLLVSQAFYGPIAPTQKYSSSDVEHDRRRLTTPLAENSLLCFDAATADEGVNQQVVDSTKGTWMVVPRGGCTYEHKTWVAQSLYKAAGVIVYNTLASRYTFNETDNTTIIFPVEYHDYDCNNAKVEIPSNELKFFSSRLEAEEKTNLQTSPYNVKINDPLLAGDTVDNLCKIHDENALRNCPSKRCVVAANKTSNDDTTTVCCAWDLLLNPYPDDTIDKNVTIPTIFATMEQGDIILKAMAKAQGDGSVTVSIHSRWRPGYNISAVLIVLFGVFVAGFAAFRSANDYQVGISKLWKGMKKDPTRNINSNPASAVGDGNGGGTQQQQESLVTRSNSLADESLELEPMHAVVFLVMSSFSLFILFFFKIYNVAKVMYAFGCANSFIQIMVYPLLSRFLSSRLCRLSSSGKFCFRERCLYRSEEFGDITNWDVLAGILGYSVGMVWLYMSLCIPQAGEHYTFYWVAQDVLGFCMCVTFLGLIKLNSIKVAATLLIVAFFYDIFFVFVTPYLFKGRSVMIEVATSGGPPKADGLWCEKYPSDSDCKGGDPMPMLFSIPRLFDYQGGASMLGLGDIVLPGLLLSFAARLDAARLVYTLYSKKYGQVDTIPPPMSAWYALLFGGYGYYFVPLMISYAIGLFMANAAVYIMNMGQPALLYIVPMTLGMFAYKGWRRNELVSLWNGPKILGHADLVCYGRPQTSSPPAEGEDEAIATNEEFVDDEAGDVPLISDTSDPSE
;
A
#
# COMPACT_ATOMS: atom_id res chain seq x y z
N MET A 1 -6.52 -18.46 16.98
CA MET A 1 -5.33 -17.89 16.32
C MET A 1 -4.66 -17.01 17.35
N VAL A 2 -3.47 -17.40 17.79
CA VAL A 2 -2.64 -16.56 18.65
C VAL A 2 -1.72 -15.84 17.67
N ASP A 3 -2.07 -14.59 17.37
CA ASP A 3 -1.26 -13.76 16.49
C ASP A 3 0.08 -13.46 17.18
N ALA A 4 1.13 -13.49 16.36
CA ALA A 4 2.54 -13.44 16.72
C ALA A 4 2.95 -12.43 17.80
N VAL A 5 4.08 -12.74 18.44
CA VAL A 5 4.69 -12.19 19.66
C VAL A 5 5.32 -10.80 19.44
N LEU A 6 4.70 -9.93 18.65
CA LEU A 6 5.08 -8.52 18.65
C LEU A 6 4.91 -7.94 20.07
N PRO A 7 5.74 -6.98 20.50
CA PRO A 7 5.42 -6.19 21.68
C PRO A 7 4.18 -5.36 21.38
N THR A 8 3.03 -5.94 21.69
CA THR A 8 1.70 -5.37 21.48
C THR A 8 1.28 -4.45 22.61
N ALA A 9 1.99 -4.51 23.74
CA ALA A 9 1.70 -3.76 24.94
C ALA A 9 2.92 -2.99 25.44
N GLU A 10 2.63 -1.86 26.07
CA GLU A 10 3.58 -1.03 26.79
C GLU A 10 3.33 -1.23 28.30
N LEU A 11 4.32 -1.78 28.98
CA LEU A 11 4.34 -2.04 30.42
C LEU A 11 5.08 -0.89 31.10
N LEU A 12 4.35 -0.11 31.90
CA LEU A 12 4.92 1.00 32.64
C LEU A 12 5.13 0.61 34.10
N LEU A 13 6.39 0.63 34.53
CA LEU A 13 6.82 0.29 35.88
C LEU A 13 7.05 1.57 36.69
N MET A 14 6.29 1.73 37.77
CA MET A 14 6.39 2.86 38.69
C MET A 14 6.82 2.36 40.07
N THR A 15 7.82 3.02 40.65
CA THR A 15 8.26 2.75 42.02
C THR A 15 7.73 3.84 42.94
N ASN A 16 6.99 3.45 43.98
CA ASN A 16 6.45 4.38 44.96
C ASN A 16 7.38 4.43 46.18
N SER A 17 8.21 5.47 46.31
CA SER A 17 9.02 5.75 47.52
C SER A 17 8.39 6.90 48.31
N LYS A 18 8.58 6.91 49.64
CA LYS A 18 7.96 7.84 50.60
C LYS A 18 8.14 9.35 50.32
N LYS A 19 8.95 9.75 49.34
CA LYS A 19 9.22 11.16 49.01
C LYS A 19 8.97 11.58 47.56
N ASN A 20 8.80 10.67 46.60
CA ASN A 20 8.41 10.97 45.21
C ASN A 20 8.07 9.67 44.46
N MET A 21 7.21 9.79 43.45
CA MET A 21 6.85 8.69 42.55
C MET A 21 7.68 8.83 41.27
N ASP A 22 8.61 7.90 41.05
CA ASP A 22 9.47 7.89 39.86
C ASP A 22 9.03 6.78 38.89
N VAL A 23 8.96 7.12 37.61
CA VAL A 23 8.83 6.12 36.53
C VAL A 23 10.17 5.40 36.41
N SER A 24 10.17 4.10 36.70
CA SER A 24 11.41 3.31 36.75
C SER A 24 11.79 2.77 35.37
N ALA A 25 10.81 2.36 34.56
CA ALA A 25 11.04 1.85 33.20
C ALA A 25 9.74 1.77 32.40
N THR A 26 9.86 1.92 31.09
CA THR A 26 8.82 1.60 30.10
C THR A 26 9.31 0.43 29.26
N LEU A 27 8.60 -0.69 29.28
CA LEU A 27 8.99 -1.93 28.58
C LEU A 27 7.97 -2.29 27.49
N LEU A 28 8.47 -2.78 26.36
CA LEU A 28 7.68 -3.24 25.24
C LEU A 28 7.48 -4.75 25.34
N VAL A 29 6.30 -5.19 25.76
CA VAL A 29 6.02 -6.59 26.13
C VAL A 29 4.97 -7.21 25.21
N SER A 30 5.03 -8.52 25.03
CA SER A 30 4.09 -9.28 24.20
C SER A 30 2.95 -9.81 25.06
N GLN A 31 1.74 -9.88 24.52
CA GLN A 31 0.55 -10.28 25.29
C GLN A 31 -0.13 -11.51 24.69
N ALA A 32 -0.75 -12.31 25.54
CA ALA A 32 -1.55 -13.47 25.19
C ALA A 32 -2.90 -13.44 25.92
N PHE A 33 -3.96 -13.81 25.21
CA PHE A 33 -5.32 -13.95 25.74
C PHE A 33 -5.86 -15.33 25.37
N TYR A 34 -6.43 -16.01 26.36
CA TYR A 34 -6.99 -17.37 26.22
C TYR A 34 -8.53 -17.39 26.30
N GLY A 35 -9.14 -16.23 26.53
CA GLY A 35 -10.60 -16.04 26.57
C GLY A 35 -11.05 -14.80 25.78
N PRO A 36 -12.28 -14.28 26.01
CA PRO A 36 -12.73 -13.06 25.33
C PRO A 36 -11.78 -11.90 25.61
N ILE A 37 -11.46 -11.13 24.56
CA ILE A 37 -10.45 -10.06 24.59
C ILE A 37 -10.71 -9.13 25.77
N ALA A 38 -9.78 -9.08 26.73
CA ALA A 38 -9.83 -8.09 27.79
C ALA A 38 -9.54 -6.71 27.17
N PRO A 39 -10.42 -5.70 27.36
CA PRO A 39 -10.20 -4.37 26.79
C PRO A 39 -9.04 -3.70 27.53
N THR A 40 -7.86 -3.67 26.90
CA THR A 40 -6.75 -2.82 27.36
C THR A 40 -7.10 -1.36 27.14
N GLN A 41 -6.83 -0.50 28.12
CA GLN A 41 -7.08 0.93 27.99
C GLN A 41 -6.13 1.54 26.96
N LYS A 42 -6.67 2.42 26.10
CA LYS A 42 -5.84 3.26 25.23
C LYS A 42 -5.02 4.18 26.12
N TYR A 43 -3.75 4.40 25.77
CA TYR A 43 -2.88 5.31 26.51
C TYR A 43 -3.51 6.71 26.59
N SER A 44 -4.03 7.06 27.77
CA SER A 44 -4.56 8.39 28.12
C SER A 44 -3.96 8.78 29.47
N SER A 45 -3.38 9.98 29.58
CA SER A 45 -2.70 10.43 30.80
C SER A 45 -3.59 10.46 32.04
N SER A 46 -4.92 10.55 31.87
CA SER A 46 -5.91 10.45 32.95
C SER A 46 -6.13 9.03 33.47
N ASP A 47 -5.96 8.02 32.61
CA ASP A 47 -6.38 6.64 32.87
C ASP A 47 -5.25 5.83 33.54
N VAL A 48 -3.99 6.26 33.33
CA VAL A 48 -2.77 5.71 33.97
C VAL A 48 -2.86 5.72 35.50
N GLU A 49 -3.67 6.59 36.10
CA GLU A 49 -3.80 6.71 37.55
C GLU A 49 -4.85 5.77 38.16
N HIS A 50 -5.87 5.36 37.38
CA HIS A 50 -7.00 4.57 37.88
C HIS A 50 -6.79 3.05 37.78
N ASP A 51 -5.90 2.57 36.89
CA ASP A 51 -5.66 1.12 36.71
C ASP A 51 -4.27 0.68 37.20
N ARG A 52 -3.68 1.43 38.13
CA ARG A 52 -2.40 1.05 38.76
C ARG A 52 -2.63 -0.15 39.66
N ARG A 53 -1.92 -1.23 39.38
CA ARG A 53 -1.97 -2.45 40.20
C ARG A 53 -0.61 -2.73 40.82
N ARG A 54 -0.61 -3.20 42.05
CA ARG A 54 0.63 -3.59 42.74
C ARG A 54 1.22 -4.84 42.08
N LEU A 55 2.53 -4.89 41.99
CA LEU A 55 3.28 -6.06 41.51
C LEU A 55 3.66 -6.97 42.68
N THR A 56 3.43 -8.27 42.54
CA THR A 56 3.68 -9.28 43.59
C THR A 56 4.29 -10.54 42.99
N THR A 57 5.04 -11.30 43.78
CA THR A 57 5.53 -12.64 43.42
C THR A 57 4.71 -13.71 44.13
N PRO A 58 4.53 -14.91 43.53
CA PRO A 58 3.88 -16.03 44.18
C PRO A 58 4.68 -16.54 45.40
N LEU A 59 4.02 -17.30 46.27
CA LEU A 59 4.63 -17.95 47.44
C LEU A 59 5.69 -18.97 47.02
N ALA A 60 6.68 -19.19 47.88
CA ALA A 60 7.75 -20.16 47.64
C ALA A 60 7.23 -21.59 47.36
N GLU A 61 6.12 -21.98 48.00
CA GLU A 61 5.48 -23.28 47.82
C GLU A 61 4.91 -23.49 46.41
N ASN A 62 4.44 -22.43 45.73
CA ASN A 62 3.91 -22.45 44.35
C ASN A 62 4.56 -21.38 43.47
N SER A 63 5.89 -21.34 43.46
CA SER A 63 6.66 -20.28 42.79
C SER A 63 6.47 -20.24 41.26
N LEU A 64 5.98 -21.34 40.66
CA LEU A 64 5.79 -21.49 39.22
C LEU A 64 4.32 -21.41 38.76
N LEU A 65 3.35 -21.37 39.68
CA LEU A 65 1.91 -21.43 39.38
C LEU A 65 1.52 -22.64 38.51
N CYS A 66 2.09 -23.81 38.77
CA CYS A 66 1.83 -25.02 37.99
C CYS A 66 0.95 -26.06 38.70
N PHE A 67 0.54 -25.83 39.95
CA PHE A 67 -0.33 -26.78 40.66
C PHE A 67 -1.74 -26.85 40.08
N ASP A 68 -2.34 -28.04 40.14
CA ASP A 68 -3.77 -28.20 39.90
C ASP A 68 -4.56 -27.54 41.02
N ALA A 69 -5.35 -26.52 40.68
CA ALA A 69 -6.14 -25.77 41.66
C ALA A 69 -7.08 -26.68 42.49
N ALA A 70 -7.50 -27.82 41.94
CA ALA A 70 -8.33 -28.82 42.63
C ALA A 70 -7.61 -29.52 43.80
N THR A 71 -6.27 -29.57 43.79
CA THR A 71 -5.44 -30.14 44.86
C THR A 71 -4.84 -29.08 45.78
N ALA A 72 -4.85 -27.82 45.35
CA ALA A 72 -4.25 -26.70 46.09
C ALA A 72 -5.19 -26.05 47.13
N ASP A 73 -6.51 -26.31 47.07
CA ASP A 73 -7.48 -25.79 48.03
C ASP A 73 -7.21 -26.24 49.48
N GLU A 74 -6.45 -27.32 49.70
CA GLU A 74 -6.15 -27.84 51.04
C GLU A 74 -4.91 -27.20 51.72
N GLY A 75 -4.15 -26.33 51.03
CA GLY A 75 -2.85 -25.83 51.53
C GLY A 75 -2.59 -24.32 51.46
N VAL A 76 -3.43 -23.52 50.79
CA VAL A 76 -3.12 -22.09 50.57
C VAL A 76 -3.64 -21.21 51.71
N ASN A 77 -2.73 -20.48 52.37
CA ASN A 77 -3.08 -19.56 53.45
C ASN A 77 -3.96 -18.39 52.95
N GLN A 78 -5.19 -18.31 53.47
CA GLN A 78 -6.20 -17.31 53.09
C GLN A 78 -5.71 -15.85 53.21
N GLN A 79 -4.86 -15.54 54.19
CA GLN A 79 -4.29 -14.19 54.36
C GLN A 79 -3.44 -13.77 53.15
N VAL A 80 -2.82 -14.72 52.46
CA VAL A 80 -1.96 -14.43 51.31
C VAL A 80 -2.78 -14.26 50.04
N VAL A 81 -3.86 -15.03 49.88
CA VAL A 81 -4.87 -14.80 48.83
C VAL A 81 -5.45 -13.40 48.95
N ASP A 82 -5.74 -12.93 50.16
CA ASP A 82 -6.27 -11.58 50.36
C ASP A 82 -5.24 -10.49 50.04
N SER A 83 -3.94 -10.73 50.27
CA SER A 83 -2.86 -9.79 49.91
C SER A 83 -2.52 -9.72 48.42
N THR A 84 -2.87 -10.76 47.66
CA THR A 84 -2.58 -10.91 46.23
C THR A 84 -3.81 -10.65 45.35
N LYS A 85 -4.97 -10.45 45.99
CA LYS A 85 -6.20 -10.13 45.30
C LYS A 85 -6.07 -8.82 44.51
N GLY A 86 -6.31 -8.90 43.20
CA GLY A 86 -6.26 -7.75 42.30
C GLY A 86 -4.86 -7.19 42.03
N THR A 87 -3.79 -7.93 42.34
CA THR A 87 -2.40 -7.58 42.00
C THR A 87 -1.97 -8.24 40.68
N TRP A 88 -0.87 -7.76 40.10
CA TRP A 88 -0.19 -8.44 39.01
C TRP A 88 0.86 -9.39 39.56
N MET A 89 0.90 -10.61 39.02
CA MET A 89 1.85 -11.62 39.44
C MET A 89 3.01 -11.74 38.47
N VAL A 90 4.24 -11.69 38.98
CA VAL A 90 5.45 -11.94 38.18
C VAL A 90 5.93 -13.36 38.46
N VAL A 91 6.00 -14.19 37.41
CA VAL A 91 6.21 -15.63 37.54
C VAL A 91 7.21 -16.11 36.49
N PRO A 92 8.18 -16.96 36.85
CA PRO A 92 9.05 -17.57 35.86
C PRO A 92 8.30 -18.58 34.98
N ARG A 93 8.76 -18.73 33.74
CA ARG A 93 8.18 -19.63 32.73
C ARG A 93 7.94 -21.07 33.23
N GLY A 94 8.91 -21.74 33.85
CA GLY A 94 8.78 -23.14 34.26
C GLY A 94 8.33 -24.11 33.14
N GLY A 95 7.80 -25.26 33.55
CA GLY A 95 7.41 -26.36 32.64
C GLY A 95 5.93 -26.46 32.26
N CYS A 96 5.03 -25.66 32.86
CA CYS A 96 3.60 -25.67 32.53
C CYS A 96 3.22 -24.58 31.52
N THR A 97 2.07 -24.75 30.85
CA THR A 97 1.57 -23.81 29.83
C THR A 97 1.23 -22.45 30.42
N TYR A 98 1.20 -21.44 29.56
CA TYR A 98 0.92 -20.06 29.97
C TYR A 98 -0.54 -19.91 30.38
N GLU A 99 -1.45 -20.59 29.67
CA GLU A 99 -2.86 -20.64 30.05
C GLU A 99 -3.05 -21.24 31.44
N HIS A 100 -2.35 -22.34 31.77
CA HIS A 100 -2.43 -22.96 33.09
C HIS A 100 -2.00 -22.03 34.22
N LYS A 101 -0.88 -21.33 34.06
CA LYS A 101 -0.41 -20.34 35.06
C LYS A 101 -1.43 -19.24 35.30
N THR A 102 -1.99 -18.74 34.20
CA THR A 102 -2.96 -17.67 34.24
C THR A 102 -4.27 -18.14 34.86
N TRP A 103 -4.67 -19.38 34.58
CA TRP A 103 -5.80 -20.04 35.23
C TRP A 103 -5.57 -20.20 36.75
N VAL A 104 -4.40 -20.65 37.19
CA VAL A 104 -4.04 -20.79 38.61
C VAL A 104 -4.02 -19.41 39.31
N ALA A 105 -3.42 -18.40 38.68
CA ALA A 105 -3.41 -17.03 39.20
C ALA A 105 -4.82 -16.45 39.36
N GLN A 106 -5.70 -16.72 38.39
CA GLN A 106 -7.10 -16.27 38.41
C GLN A 106 -7.92 -17.00 39.48
N SER A 107 -7.81 -18.33 39.53
CA SER A 107 -8.66 -19.19 40.37
C SER A 107 -8.25 -19.15 41.85
N LEU A 108 -6.96 -19.32 42.15
CA LEU A 108 -6.47 -19.41 43.54
C LEU A 108 -6.17 -18.04 44.13
N TYR A 109 -5.45 -17.19 43.39
CA TYR A 109 -4.94 -15.93 43.94
C TYR A 109 -5.79 -14.70 43.60
N LYS A 110 -6.83 -14.85 42.76
CA LYS A 110 -7.70 -13.76 42.31
C LYS A 110 -6.90 -12.57 41.77
N ALA A 111 -5.81 -12.87 41.04
CA ALA A 111 -4.92 -11.89 40.44
C ALA A 111 -5.60 -11.12 39.30
N ALA A 112 -5.12 -9.91 39.02
CA ALA A 112 -5.60 -9.08 37.90
C ALA A 112 -4.93 -9.43 36.57
N GLY A 113 -3.75 -10.07 36.59
CA GLY A 113 -2.98 -10.45 35.42
C GLY A 113 -1.67 -11.12 35.80
N VAL A 114 -1.02 -11.77 34.83
CA VAL A 114 0.24 -12.51 35.02
C VAL A 114 1.30 -12.00 34.05
N ILE A 115 2.49 -11.71 34.56
CA ILE A 115 3.71 -11.44 33.80
C ILE A 115 4.60 -12.68 33.89
N VAL A 116 4.70 -13.40 32.78
CA VAL A 116 5.62 -14.52 32.61
C VAL A 116 6.93 -14.00 32.03
N TYR A 117 8.03 -14.26 32.72
CA TYR A 117 9.36 -13.89 32.23
C TYR A 117 10.23 -15.13 32.03
N ASN A 118 11.15 -15.04 31.07
CA ASN A 118 12.10 -16.11 30.80
C ASN A 118 13.36 -16.01 31.66
N THR A 119 13.80 -17.16 32.16
CA THR A 119 15.16 -17.37 32.69
C THR A 119 15.79 -18.60 32.08
N LEU A 120 17.13 -18.67 32.08
CA LEU A 120 17.84 -19.90 31.72
C LEU A 120 17.40 -21.05 32.63
N ALA A 121 17.30 -20.75 33.92
CA ALA A 121 16.73 -21.65 34.92
C ALA A 121 15.36 -22.18 34.50
N SER A 122 14.43 -21.31 34.09
CA SER A 122 13.04 -21.69 33.82
C SER A 122 12.83 -22.77 32.75
N ARG A 123 13.84 -23.04 31.92
CA ARG A 123 13.80 -24.09 30.90
C ARG A 123 14.81 -25.21 31.11
N TYR A 124 15.98 -24.91 31.68
CA TYR A 124 17.06 -25.89 31.83
C TYR A 124 17.16 -26.48 33.24
N THR A 125 16.43 -25.98 34.23
CA THR A 125 16.34 -26.63 35.55
C THR A 125 15.66 -27.98 35.41
N PHE A 126 16.42 -29.03 35.67
CA PHE A 126 15.97 -30.42 35.62
C PHE A 126 14.90 -30.69 36.69
N ASN A 127 13.83 -31.39 36.31
CA ASN A 127 12.86 -31.95 37.25
C ASN A 127 13.42 -33.29 37.74
N GLU A 128 13.67 -33.43 39.05
CA GLU A 128 14.33 -34.59 39.69
C GLU A 128 13.57 -35.93 39.52
N THR A 129 12.45 -35.96 38.81
CA THR A 129 11.53 -37.10 38.78
C THR A 129 11.74 -38.08 37.62
N ASP A 130 12.37 -37.69 36.50
CA ASP A 130 12.64 -38.60 35.38
C ASP A 130 14.04 -38.40 34.78
N ASN A 131 14.96 -39.30 35.13
CA ASN A 131 16.37 -39.32 34.72
C ASN A 131 16.65 -39.51 33.21
N THR A 132 15.65 -39.41 32.32
CA THR A 132 15.77 -39.88 30.92
C THR A 132 15.75 -38.79 29.85
N THR A 133 15.43 -37.53 30.17
CA THR A 133 15.36 -36.46 29.14
C THR A 133 16.18 -35.22 29.53
N ILE A 134 17.47 -35.22 29.17
CA ILE A 134 18.28 -33.98 29.20
C ILE A 134 17.80 -33.09 28.05
N ILE A 135 17.26 -31.92 28.36
CA ILE A 135 16.86 -30.92 27.36
C ILE A 135 18.12 -30.16 26.95
N PHE A 136 18.73 -30.56 25.85
CA PHE A 136 19.83 -29.83 25.26
C PHE A 136 19.33 -28.56 24.55
N PRO A 137 20.09 -27.46 24.62
CA PRO A 137 19.75 -26.26 23.90
C PRO A 137 19.79 -26.53 22.38
N VAL A 138 18.74 -26.12 21.68
CA VAL A 138 18.66 -26.29 20.22
C VAL A 138 19.15 -25.01 19.55
N GLU A 139 20.10 -25.16 18.62
CA GLU A 139 20.64 -24.05 17.83
C GLU A 139 19.52 -23.29 17.11
N TYR A 140 19.60 -21.95 17.06
CA TYR A 140 18.60 -21.05 16.51
C TYR A 140 17.23 -21.02 17.21
N HIS A 141 16.93 -21.93 18.14
CA HIS A 141 15.74 -21.82 18.99
C HIS A 141 16.08 -21.20 20.35
N ASP A 142 17.17 -21.63 20.96
CA ASP A 142 17.47 -21.30 22.35
C ASP A 142 18.70 -20.42 22.53
N TYR A 143 19.60 -20.42 21.55
CA TYR A 143 20.76 -19.55 21.49
C TYR A 143 21.09 -19.14 20.06
N ASP A 144 21.85 -18.06 19.93
CA ASP A 144 22.33 -17.52 18.66
C ASP A 144 23.80 -17.08 18.80
N CYS A 145 24.69 -17.81 18.12
CA CYS A 145 26.11 -17.53 18.12
C CYS A 145 26.51 -16.35 17.22
N ASN A 146 25.62 -15.87 16.33
CA ASN A 146 25.91 -14.74 15.46
C ASN A 146 25.86 -13.41 16.22
N ASN A 147 24.98 -13.31 17.22
CA ASN A 147 24.87 -12.12 18.07
C ASN A 147 26.04 -12.04 19.06
N ALA A 148 26.38 -13.16 19.69
CA ALA A 148 27.55 -13.26 20.55
C ALA A 148 28.08 -14.68 20.58
N LYS A 149 29.41 -14.82 20.45
CA LYS A 149 30.14 -16.08 20.61
C LYS A 149 31.36 -15.82 21.47
N VAL A 150 31.55 -16.64 22.49
CA VAL A 150 32.71 -16.62 23.38
C VAL A 150 33.24 -18.03 23.51
N GLU A 151 34.56 -18.20 23.43
CA GLU A 151 35.21 -19.48 23.68
C GLU A 151 35.75 -19.47 25.10
N ILE A 152 35.21 -20.33 25.96
CA ILE A 152 35.55 -20.38 27.38
C ILE A 152 36.33 -21.68 27.64
N PRO A 153 37.45 -21.62 28.37
CA PRO A 153 38.18 -22.81 28.80
C PRO A 153 37.28 -23.81 29.53
N SER A 154 37.33 -25.08 29.14
CA SER A 154 36.47 -26.14 29.69
C SER A 154 36.69 -26.36 31.20
N ASN A 155 37.84 -25.95 31.74
CA ASN A 155 38.18 -25.97 33.17
C ASN A 155 37.45 -24.90 34.01
N GLU A 156 36.91 -23.85 33.39
CA GLU A 156 36.09 -22.81 34.05
C GLU A 156 34.61 -23.17 34.03
N LEU A 157 34.19 -24.01 33.06
CA LEU A 157 32.83 -24.56 32.95
C LEU A 157 32.64 -25.88 33.72
N LYS A 158 33.40 -26.08 34.81
CA LYS A 158 33.39 -27.29 35.68
C LYS A 158 32.03 -27.62 36.31
N PHE A 159 31.03 -26.76 36.19
CA PHE A 159 29.66 -27.05 36.63
C PHE A 159 28.86 -27.86 35.59
N PHE A 160 29.33 -27.95 34.34
CA PHE A 160 28.81 -28.88 33.33
C PHE A 160 29.51 -30.24 33.35
N SER A 161 30.69 -30.37 33.98
CA SER A 161 31.38 -31.65 34.15
C SER A 161 31.26 -32.12 35.60
N SER A 162 30.67 -33.29 35.84
CA SER A 162 30.71 -33.87 37.17
C SER A 162 32.18 -34.09 37.58
N ARG A 163 32.50 -33.87 38.87
CA ARG A 163 33.87 -33.99 39.43
C ARG A 163 34.43 -35.44 39.40
N LEU A 164 33.72 -36.37 38.76
CA LEU A 164 34.05 -37.79 38.65
C LEU A 164 34.62 -38.18 37.28
N GLU A 165 34.59 -37.32 36.26
CA GLU A 165 35.02 -37.65 34.90
C GLU A 165 36.24 -36.86 34.40
N ALA A 166 37.01 -36.26 35.32
CA ALA A 166 38.28 -35.62 34.98
C ALA A 166 39.43 -36.63 34.69
N GLU A 167 39.20 -37.94 34.86
CA GLU A 167 40.21 -38.99 34.66
C GLU A 167 39.98 -39.90 33.44
N GLU A 168 38.82 -39.85 32.76
CA GLU A 168 38.54 -40.76 31.63
C GLU A 168 38.02 -39.96 30.43
N LYS A 169 38.92 -39.68 29.47
CA LYS A 169 38.71 -38.88 28.25
C LYS A 169 37.71 -39.49 27.26
N THR A 170 36.46 -39.72 27.66
CA THR A 170 35.40 -40.16 26.74
C THR A 170 34.05 -39.59 27.16
N ASN A 171 33.42 -38.82 26.27
CA ASN A 171 32.03 -38.36 26.29
C ASN A 171 31.62 -37.54 27.53
N LEU A 172 31.93 -36.24 27.47
CA LEU A 172 31.46 -35.20 28.39
C LEU A 172 29.93 -35.25 28.57
N GLN A 173 29.44 -35.90 29.63
CA GLN A 173 28.01 -35.91 29.94
C GLN A 173 27.69 -34.69 30.82
N THR A 174 26.89 -33.78 30.29
CA THR A 174 26.59 -32.47 30.91
C THR A 174 25.81 -32.63 32.21
N SER A 175 26.32 -32.12 33.32
CA SER A 175 25.57 -31.96 34.58
C SER A 175 24.36 -31.04 34.36
N PRO A 176 23.20 -31.31 35.01
CA PRO A 176 21.99 -30.50 34.87
C PRO A 176 22.21 -29.04 35.30
N TYR A 177 21.52 -28.11 34.65
CA TYR A 177 21.64 -26.67 34.92
C TYR A 177 21.26 -26.34 36.37
N ASN A 178 22.20 -25.78 37.14
CA ASN A 178 21.97 -25.39 38.53
C ASN A 178 21.90 -23.87 38.66
N VAL A 179 20.72 -23.34 38.96
CA VAL A 179 20.47 -21.89 39.08
C VAL A 179 21.50 -21.17 39.96
N LYS A 180 21.85 -21.75 41.12
CA LYS A 180 22.74 -21.08 42.10
C LYS A 180 24.19 -20.99 41.63
N ILE A 181 24.61 -21.90 40.75
CA ILE A 181 25.99 -22.00 40.27
C ILE A 181 26.11 -21.32 38.90
N ASN A 182 25.14 -21.56 38.02
CA ASN A 182 25.18 -21.18 36.62
C ASN A 182 24.75 -19.72 36.39
N ASP A 183 23.67 -19.24 37.03
CA ASP A 183 23.16 -17.88 36.78
C ASP A 183 24.19 -16.79 37.09
N PRO A 184 24.97 -16.84 38.20
CA PRO A 184 26.00 -15.82 38.46
C PRO A 184 27.10 -15.76 37.39
N LEU A 185 27.38 -16.90 36.74
CA LEU A 185 28.47 -17.07 35.77
C LEU A 185 28.01 -16.83 34.32
N LEU A 186 26.72 -17.00 34.03
CA LEU A 186 26.19 -16.99 32.66
C LEU A 186 25.08 -15.96 32.43
N ALA A 187 24.56 -15.32 33.48
CA ALA A 187 23.43 -14.41 33.37
C ALA A 187 23.69 -13.02 33.95
N GLY A 188 23.16 -12.02 33.26
CA GLY A 188 23.18 -10.62 33.68
C GLY A 188 24.51 -9.92 33.42
N ASP A 189 24.53 -8.62 33.65
CA ASP A 189 25.72 -7.78 33.49
C ASP A 189 26.55 -7.72 34.79
N THR A 190 26.94 -8.89 35.31
CA THR A 190 27.75 -9.02 36.53
C THR A 190 29.24 -9.05 36.20
N VAL A 191 30.10 -8.74 37.19
CA VAL A 191 31.56 -8.82 37.03
C VAL A 191 32.01 -10.28 36.85
N ASP A 192 31.25 -11.22 37.41
CA ASP A 192 31.55 -12.65 37.41
C ASP A 192 31.01 -13.39 36.17
N ASN A 193 30.32 -12.69 35.26
CA ASN A 193 29.80 -13.31 34.04
C ASN A 193 30.97 -13.71 33.12
N LEU A 194 31.13 -15.01 32.88
CA LEU A 194 32.22 -15.58 32.09
C LEU A 194 32.23 -15.05 30.65
N CYS A 195 31.06 -14.79 30.06
CA CYS A 195 31.00 -14.18 28.74
C CYS A 195 31.60 -12.77 28.73
N LYS A 196 31.39 -11.99 29.79
CA LYS A 196 31.95 -10.65 29.92
C LYS A 196 33.45 -10.66 30.20
N ILE A 197 33.90 -11.62 31.01
CA ILE A 197 35.32 -11.77 31.38
C ILE A 197 36.16 -12.09 30.14
N HIS A 198 35.68 -13.01 29.30
CA HIS A 198 36.40 -13.42 28.10
C HIS A 198 36.17 -12.49 26.90
N ASP A 199 34.96 -11.92 26.76
CA ASP A 199 34.67 -10.89 25.74
C ASP A 199 33.55 -9.92 26.17
N GLU A 200 33.92 -8.71 26.58
CA GLU A 200 32.97 -7.67 26.98
C GLU A 200 32.01 -7.27 25.83
N ASN A 201 32.47 -7.31 24.57
CA ASN A 201 31.65 -6.94 23.42
C ASN A 201 30.62 -8.02 23.10
N ALA A 202 30.93 -9.28 23.35
CA ALA A 202 29.99 -10.39 23.19
C ALA A 202 28.75 -10.21 24.08
N LEU A 203 28.95 -9.83 25.36
CA LEU A 203 27.79 -9.59 26.24
C LEU A 203 27.00 -8.33 25.84
N ARG A 204 27.67 -7.28 25.34
CA ARG A 204 27.01 -6.06 24.85
C ARG A 204 26.15 -6.30 23.61
N ASN A 205 26.59 -7.19 22.71
CA ASN A 205 25.86 -7.55 21.50
C ASN A 205 24.75 -8.58 21.74
N CYS A 206 24.69 -9.17 22.94
CA CYS A 206 23.68 -10.14 23.31
C CYS A 206 22.43 -9.48 23.92
N PRO A 207 21.26 -9.47 23.24
CA PRO A 207 20.07 -8.78 23.73
C PRO A 207 19.58 -9.29 25.09
N SER A 208 19.68 -10.60 25.32
CA SER A 208 19.27 -11.20 26.59
C SER A 208 20.23 -10.93 27.75
N LYS A 209 21.47 -10.47 27.46
CA LYS A 209 22.60 -10.39 28.41
C LYS A 209 22.87 -11.71 29.15
N ARG A 210 22.58 -12.83 28.48
CA ARG A 210 22.76 -14.17 29.03
C ARG A 210 23.41 -15.06 28.00
N CYS A 211 24.17 -16.02 28.49
CA CYS A 211 24.97 -16.92 27.68
C CYS A 211 24.61 -18.37 27.95
N VAL A 212 24.57 -19.20 26.91
CA VAL A 212 24.30 -20.63 27.03
C VAL A 212 25.40 -21.40 26.31
N VAL A 213 25.82 -22.51 26.90
CA VAL A 213 26.80 -23.42 26.29
C VAL A 213 26.18 -24.03 25.04
N ALA A 214 26.81 -23.81 23.89
CA ALA A 214 26.36 -24.38 22.63
C ALA A 214 26.71 -25.87 22.57
N ALA A 215 25.88 -26.67 21.92
CA ALA A 215 26.10 -28.11 21.80
C ALA A 215 27.33 -28.47 20.93
N ASN A 216 27.80 -27.53 20.12
CA ASN A 216 28.87 -27.77 19.15
C ASN A 216 30.25 -27.41 19.76
N LYS A 217 31.07 -28.42 20.06
CA LYS A 217 32.47 -28.23 20.47
C LYS A 217 33.29 -27.80 19.25
N THR A 218 34.14 -26.79 19.42
CA THR A 218 35.20 -26.50 18.45
C THR A 218 36.29 -27.57 18.54
N SER A 219 37.05 -27.74 17.46
CA SER A 219 38.01 -28.84 17.22
C SER A 219 39.20 -28.95 18.20
N ASN A 220 39.26 -28.11 19.24
CA ASN A 220 40.28 -28.18 20.30
C ASN A 220 39.60 -28.62 21.60
N ASP A 221 40.01 -29.77 22.14
CA ASP A 221 39.40 -30.39 23.33
C ASP A 221 39.37 -29.51 24.61
N ASP A 222 40.08 -28.38 24.62
CA ASP A 222 40.28 -27.53 25.80
C ASP A 222 39.30 -26.35 25.93
N THR A 223 38.58 -25.95 24.87
CA THR A 223 37.64 -24.81 24.91
C THR A 223 36.22 -25.21 24.52
N THR A 224 35.24 -24.61 25.19
CA THR A 224 33.82 -24.80 24.93
C THR A 224 33.23 -23.51 24.39
N THR A 225 32.41 -23.64 23.34
CA THR A 225 31.74 -22.49 22.75
C THR A 225 30.49 -22.13 23.56
N VAL A 226 30.38 -20.85 23.91
CA VAL A 226 29.24 -20.27 24.59
C VAL A 226 28.66 -19.18 23.71
N CYS A 227 27.33 -19.17 23.56
CA CYS A 227 26.64 -18.27 22.65
C CYS A 227 25.57 -17.45 23.37
N CYS A 228 25.15 -16.34 22.76
CA CYS A 228 24.07 -15.51 23.29
C CYS A 228 22.80 -16.35 23.44
N ALA A 229 22.22 -16.37 24.63
CA ALA A 229 20.92 -16.96 24.86
C ALA A 229 19.86 -16.14 24.11
N TRP A 230 18.95 -16.80 23.42
CA TRP A 230 17.81 -16.13 22.83
C TRP A 230 16.59 -16.28 23.72
N ASP A 231 15.63 -15.36 23.60
CA ASP A 231 14.32 -15.54 24.19
C ASP A 231 13.66 -16.78 23.59
N LEU A 232 13.60 -17.80 24.43
CA LEU A 232 13.14 -19.14 24.09
C LEU A 232 11.81 -19.07 23.35
N LEU A 233 11.75 -19.70 22.16
CA LEU A 233 10.56 -19.73 21.29
C LEU A 233 9.30 -20.01 22.11
N LEU A 234 8.36 -19.05 22.10
CA LEU A 234 7.13 -19.14 22.85
C LEU A 234 6.00 -18.73 21.94
N ASN A 235 5.27 -19.72 21.43
CA ASN A 235 3.91 -19.49 21.01
C ASN A 235 3.03 -19.75 22.25
N PRO A 236 2.28 -18.77 22.76
CA PRO A 236 1.35 -18.96 23.85
C PRO A 236 0.12 -19.76 23.35
N TYR A 237 0.32 -21.05 23.05
CA TYR A 237 -0.79 -21.91 22.62
C TYR A 237 -1.81 -22.08 23.75
N PRO A 238 -3.11 -22.11 23.41
CA PRO A 238 -4.11 -22.56 24.35
C PRO A 238 -3.84 -24.03 24.72
N ASP A 239 -4.13 -24.37 25.97
CA ASP A 239 -3.98 -25.69 26.54
C ASP A 239 -5.32 -26.45 26.45
N ASP A 240 -5.40 -27.40 25.53
CA ASP A 240 -6.59 -28.21 25.29
C ASP A 240 -7.02 -29.06 26.51
N THR A 241 -6.18 -29.15 27.55
CA THR A 241 -6.53 -29.85 28.80
C THR A 241 -7.35 -28.99 29.77
N ILE A 242 -7.48 -27.68 29.51
CA ILE A 242 -8.16 -26.72 30.37
C ILE A 242 -9.54 -26.40 29.79
N ASP A 243 -10.59 -27.03 30.33
CA ASP A 243 -12.00 -26.78 29.93
C ASP A 243 -12.60 -25.47 30.49
N LYS A 244 -11.79 -24.57 31.07
CA LYS A 244 -12.26 -23.40 31.86
C LYS A 244 -11.80 -22.07 31.28
N ASN A 245 -12.73 -21.11 31.17
CA ASN A 245 -12.46 -19.78 30.64
C ASN A 245 -11.47 -18.96 31.50
N VAL A 246 -10.30 -18.66 30.93
CA VAL A 246 -9.33 -17.70 31.46
C VAL A 246 -9.66 -16.30 30.93
N THR A 247 -9.89 -15.35 31.83
CA THR A 247 -10.33 -13.98 31.49
C THR A 247 -9.26 -12.91 31.74
N ILE A 248 -8.23 -13.22 32.53
CA ILE A 248 -7.18 -12.24 32.85
C ILE A 248 -6.07 -12.24 31.79
N PRO A 249 -5.44 -11.09 31.50
CA PRO A 249 -4.34 -10.98 30.55
C PRO A 249 -3.07 -11.71 31.02
N THR A 250 -2.36 -12.31 30.06
CA THR A 250 -1.02 -12.88 30.25
C THR A 250 -0.03 -12.08 29.44
N ILE A 251 1.07 -11.67 30.06
CA ILE A 251 2.14 -10.92 29.40
C ILE A 251 3.41 -11.74 29.42
N PHE A 252 4.09 -11.76 28.28
CA PHE A 252 5.42 -12.29 28.14
C PHE A 252 6.44 -11.15 28.17
N ALA A 253 7.39 -11.24 29.10
CA ALA A 253 8.55 -10.38 29.21
C ALA A 253 9.81 -11.16 28.81
N THR A 254 10.64 -10.54 27.97
CA THR A 254 11.94 -11.11 27.58
C THR A 254 12.87 -11.30 28.78
N MET A 255 13.95 -12.06 28.60
CA MET A 255 14.97 -12.28 29.62
C MET A 255 15.53 -10.95 30.17
N GLU A 256 15.80 -9.98 29.30
CA GLU A 256 16.28 -8.64 29.68
C GLU A 256 15.23 -7.86 30.47
N GLN A 257 13.98 -7.87 29.98
CA GLN A 257 12.87 -7.17 30.62
C GLN A 257 12.57 -7.75 32.00
N GLY A 258 12.64 -9.07 32.15
CA GLY A 258 12.51 -9.76 33.43
C GLY A 258 13.51 -9.26 34.47
N ASP A 259 14.78 -9.07 34.09
CA ASP A 259 15.81 -8.55 35.00
C ASP A 259 15.52 -7.12 35.45
N ILE A 260 15.00 -6.26 34.56
CA ILE A 260 14.59 -4.89 34.89
C ILE A 260 13.44 -4.92 35.92
N ILE A 261 12.44 -5.78 35.70
CA ILE A 261 11.30 -5.96 36.60
C ILE A 261 11.76 -6.45 37.97
N LEU A 262 12.59 -7.50 38.02
CA LEU A 262 13.09 -8.08 39.27
C LEU A 262 13.96 -7.09 40.05
N LYS A 263 14.85 -6.34 39.38
CA LYS A 263 15.67 -5.28 40.03
C LYS A 263 14.80 -4.16 40.61
N ALA A 264 13.74 -3.76 39.90
CA ALA A 264 12.79 -2.77 40.40
C ALA A 264 12.06 -3.27 41.66
N MET A 265 11.64 -4.54 41.68
CA MET A 265 11.01 -5.16 42.86
C MET A 265 11.98 -5.27 44.05
N ALA A 266 13.21 -5.72 43.81
CA ALA A 266 14.23 -5.85 44.86
C ALA A 266 14.58 -4.49 45.49
N LYS A 267 14.67 -3.43 44.67
CA LYS A 267 14.91 -2.06 45.15
C LYS A 267 13.74 -1.54 46.01
N ALA A 268 12.51 -1.89 45.64
CA ALA A 268 11.31 -1.44 46.36
C ALA A 268 11.09 -2.18 47.69
N GLN A 269 11.64 -3.38 47.86
CA GLN A 269 11.42 -4.24 49.03
C GLN A 269 11.83 -3.61 50.38
N GLY A 270 12.66 -2.54 50.35
CA GLY A 270 13.06 -1.77 51.54
C GLY A 270 12.36 -0.43 51.77
N ASP A 271 11.76 0.20 50.74
CA ASP A 271 11.35 1.62 50.81
C ASP A 271 9.97 1.91 50.16
N GLY A 272 9.30 0.92 49.55
CA GLY A 272 8.13 1.17 48.72
C GLY A 272 7.36 -0.04 48.17
N SER A 273 6.46 0.23 47.22
CA SER A 273 5.81 -0.81 46.40
C SER A 273 5.96 -0.49 44.91
N VAL A 274 6.06 -1.53 44.08
CA VAL A 274 6.07 -1.38 42.62
C VAL A 274 4.64 -1.49 42.12
N THR A 275 4.23 -0.52 41.32
CA THR A 275 2.95 -0.55 40.61
C THR A 275 3.19 -0.64 39.11
N VAL A 276 2.32 -1.39 38.44
CA VAL A 276 2.35 -1.60 37.01
C VAL A 276 1.05 -1.09 36.39
N SER A 277 1.18 -0.47 35.23
CA SER A 277 0.07 -0.20 34.32
C SER A 277 0.42 -0.69 32.93
N ILE A 278 -0.58 -1.23 32.24
CA ILE A 278 -0.41 -1.84 30.91
C ILE A 278 -1.32 -1.13 29.94
N HIS A 279 -0.71 -0.68 28.85
CA HIS A 279 -1.41 -0.01 27.78
C HIS A 279 -1.19 -0.77 26.50
N SER A 280 -2.20 -0.79 25.63
CA SER A 280 -1.96 -1.21 24.25
C SER A 280 -0.91 -0.29 23.64
N ARG A 281 0.09 -0.85 22.94
CA ARG A 281 1.04 -0.03 22.17
C ARG A 281 0.23 0.87 21.25
N TRP A 282 0.57 2.15 21.23
CA TRP A 282 -0.15 3.11 20.40
C TRP A 282 -0.10 2.67 18.93
N ARG A 283 -1.25 2.26 18.41
CA ARG A 283 -1.46 1.97 16.99
C ARG A 283 -2.18 3.17 16.40
N PRO A 284 -1.67 3.80 15.34
CA PRO A 284 -2.42 4.82 14.65
C PRO A 284 -3.75 4.19 14.20
N GLY A 285 -4.87 4.76 14.64
CA GLY A 285 -6.21 4.25 14.30
C GLY A 285 -6.54 4.39 12.81
N TYR A 286 -5.69 5.07 12.05
CA TYR A 286 -5.80 5.25 10.61
C TYR A 286 -4.41 5.22 9.97
N ASN A 287 -4.30 4.52 8.85
CA ASN A 287 -3.09 4.51 8.04
C ASN A 287 -3.05 5.78 7.19
N ILE A 288 -2.21 6.75 7.57
CA ILE A 288 -2.06 8.01 6.81
C ILE A 288 -1.65 7.71 5.36
N SER A 289 -0.75 6.74 5.15
CA SER A 289 -0.33 6.31 3.81
C SER A 289 -1.50 5.82 2.95
N ALA A 290 -2.52 5.20 3.54
CA ALA A 290 -3.70 4.72 2.82
C ALA A 290 -4.61 5.90 2.38
N VAL A 291 -4.68 6.97 3.16
CA VAL A 291 -5.37 8.19 2.75
C VAL A 291 -4.59 8.92 1.66
N LEU A 292 -3.27 9.03 1.83
CA LEU A 292 -2.39 9.67 0.85
C LEU A 292 -2.43 8.98 -0.51
N ILE A 293 -2.43 7.64 -0.55
CA ILE A 293 -2.46 6.90 -1.82
C ILE A 293 -3.81 7.05 -2.53
N VAL A 294 -4.92 7.10 -1.79
CA VAL A 294 -6.26 7.37 -2.36
C VAL A 294 -6.30 8.78 -2.95
N LEU A 295 -5.83 9.78 -2.21
CA LEU A 295 -5.76 11.16 -2.70
C LEU A 295 -4.87 11.28 -3.95
N PHE A 296 -3.72 10.59 -3.94
CA PHE A 296 -2.83 10.54 -5.08
C PHE A 296 -3.50 9.87 -6.28
N GLY A 297 -4.16 8.72 -6.11
CA GLY A 297 -4.89 8.03 -7.17
C GLY A 297 -6.00 8.87 -7.81
N VAL A 298 -6.76 9.62 -7.00
CA VAL A 298 -7.77 10.60 -7.49
C VAL A 298 -7.12 11.73 -8.26
N PHE A 299 -6.01 12.27 -7.76
CA PHE A 299 -5.25 13.30 -8.45
C PHE A 299 -4.73 12.80 -9.80
N VAL A 300 -4.13 11.59 -9.86
CA VAL A 300 -3.62 10.99 -11.10
C VAL A 300 -4.74 10.81 -12.11
N ALA A 301 -5.84 10.15 -11.73
CA ALA A 301 -6.98 9.90 -12.62
C ALA A 301 -7.56 11.22 -13.18
N GLY A 302 -7.77 12.21 -12.31
CA GLY A 302 -8.33 13.49 -12.70
C GLY A 302 -7.39 14.32 -13.56
N PHE A 303 -6.11 14.38 -13.23
CA PHE A 303 -5.10 15.08 -14.02
C PHE A 303 -4.93 14.45 -15.41
N ALA A 304 -4.85 13.12 -15.48
CA ALA A 304 -4.74 12.39 -16.73
C ALA A 304 -5.98 12.57 -17.62
N ALA A 305 -7.19 12.43 -17.05
CA ALA A 305 -8.43 12.64 -17.76
C ALA A 305 -8.58 14.10 -18.26
N PHE A 306 -8.22 15.08 -17.43
CA PHE A 306 -8.24 16.49 -17.82
C PHE A 306 -7.25 16.77 -18.96
N ARG A 307 -6.04 16.19 -18.91
CA ARG A 307 -5.02 16.33 -19.95
C ARG A 307 -5.44 15.64 -21.25
N SER A 308 -6.22 14.56 -21.20
CA SER A 308 -6.76 13.89 -22.39
C SER A 308 -7.68 14.81 -23.22
N ALA A 309 -8.26 15.85 -22.62
CA ALA A 309 -9.07 16.86 -23.31
C ALA A 309 -8.29 18.11 -23.77
N ASN A 310 -6.95 18.07 -23.72
CA ASN A 310 -6.10 19.24 -24.00
C ASN A 310 -6.32 19.82 -25.41
N ASP A 311 -6.62 19.00 -26.41
CA ASP A 311 -6.81 19.49 -27.78
C ASP A 311 -8.02 20.43 -27.91
N TYR A 312 -9.15 20.04 -27.30
CA TYR A 312 -10.33 20.90 -27.21
C TYR A 312 -10.06 22.17 -26.38
N GLN A 313 -9.25 22.09 -25.33
CA GLN A 313 -8.87 23.25 -24.51
C GLN A 313 -8.08 24.28 -25.32
N VAL A 314 -7.18 23.83 -26.19
CA VAL A 314 -6.47 24.71 -27.13
C VAL A 314 -7.48 25.40 -28.07
N GLY A 315 -8.44 24.65 -28.63
CA GLY A 315 -9.53 25.18 -29.44
C GLY A 315 -10.35 26.26 -28.72
N ILE A 316 -10.77 25.99 -27.47
CA ILE A 316 -11.48 26.93 -26.60
C ILE A 316 -10.67 28.22 -26.42
N SER A 317 -9.36 28.11 -26.14
CA SER A 317 -8.50 29.27 -25.92
C SER A 317 -8.38 30.16 -27.15
N LYS A 318 -8.35 29.57 -28.35
CA LYS A 318 -8.30 30.30 -29.63
C LYS A 318 -9.63 31.01 -29.90
N LEU A 319 -10.76 30.32 -29.73
CA LEU A 319 -12.09 30.91 -29.89
C LEU A 319 -12.31 32.09 -28.92
N TRP A 320 -11.89 31.95 -27.66
CA TRP A 320 -11.98 33.03 -26.66
C TRP A 320 -11.15 34.26 -27.02
N LYS A 321 -9.91 34.05 -27.51
CA LYS A 321 -9.07 35.15 -27.99
C LYS A 321 -9.68 35.83 -29.22
N GLY A 322 -10.25 35.05 -30.14
CA GLY A 322 -10.96 35.58 -31.30
C GLY A 322 -12.16 36.46 -30.92
N MET A 323 -13.00 36.01 -30.00
CA MET A 323 -14.16 36.80 -29.52
C MET A 323 -13.76 38.12 -28.84
N LYS A 324 -12.62 38.17 -28.14
CA LYS A 324 -12.12 39.42 -27.54
C LYS A 324 -11.56 40.41 -28.55
N LYS A 325 -11.08 39.93 -29.70
CA LYS A 325 -10.35 40.74 -30.67
C LYS A 325 -11.27 41.35 -31.73
N ASP A 326 -12.29 40.62 -32.19
CA ASP A 326 -13.24 41.09 -33.21
C ASP A 326 -14.70 40.71 -32.86
N PRO A 327 -15.49 41.60 -32.25
CA PRO A 327 -16.89 41.34 -31.89
C PRO A 327 -17.90 41.47 -33.05
N THR A 328 -17.51 41.94 -34.25
CA THR A 328 -18.46 42.37 -35.31
C THR A 328 -18.21 41.79 -36.71
N ARG A 329 -17.30 40.82 -36.89
CA ARG A 329 -16.96 40.30 -38.22
C ARG A 329 -17.77 39.04 -38.56
N ASN A 330 -18.82 39.19 -39.38
CA ASN A 330 -19.50 38.08 -40.05
C ASN A 330 -18.55 37.46 -41.08
N ILE A 331 -18.24 36.16 -40.94
CA ILE A 331 -17.41 35.44 -41.90
C ILE A 331 -18.09 34.12 -42.27
N ASN A 332 -18.54 34.03 -43.53
CA ASN A 332 -18.93 32.78 -44.19
C ASN A 332 -17.68 31.99 -44.59
N SER A 333 -16.94 31.45 -43.62
CA SER A 333 -15.78 30.59 -43.92
C SER A 333 -15.87 29.25 -43.21
N ASN A 334 -15.19 28.26 -43.80
CA ASN A 334 -15.12 26.87 -43.34
C ASN A 334 -14.88 26.80 -41.81
N PRO A 335 -15.52 25.85 -41.10
CA PRO A 335 -15.44 25.74 -39.63
C PRO A 335 -14.00 25.64 -39.11
N ALA A 336 -13.08 25.05 -39.87
CA ALA A 336 -11.64 24.97 -39.57
C ALA A 336 -10.94 26.35 -39.57
N SER A 337 -11.36 27.25 -40.46
CA SER A 337 -10.74 28.57 -40.66
C SER A 337 -11.03 29.51 -39.49
N ALA A 338 -12.10 29.28 -38.72
CA ALA A 338 -12.48 30.05 -37.54
C ALA A 338 -11.46 29.99 -36.40
N VAL A 339 -10.71 28.89 -36.32
CA VAL A 339 -9.64 28.64 -35.34
C VAL A 339 -8.26 29.01 -35.92
N GLY A 340 -8.17 29.21 -37.24
CA GLY A 340 -6.93 29.43 -37.98
C GLY A 340 -6.63 30.88 -38.40
N ASP A 341 -7.59 31.80 -38.33
CA ASP A 341 -7.37 33.17 -38.83
C ASP A 341 -6.82 34.12 -37.75
N GLY A 342 -5.50 34.10 -37.60
CA GLY A 342 -4.72 35.08 -36.84
C GLY A 342 -3.66 35.69 -37.74
N ASN A 343 -4.01 36.73 -38.49
CA ASN A 343 -3.10 37.45 -39.36
C ASN A 343 -1.98 38.13 -38.53
N GLY A 344 -0.83 37.46 -38.46
CA GLY A 344 0.42 37.91 -37.85
C GLY A 344 1.55 37.07 -38.43
N GLY A 345 2.37 37.66 -39.31
CA GLY A 345 3.28 36.97 -40.23
C GLY A 345 4.49 36.24 -39.61
N GLY A 346 4.27 35.32 -38.68
CA GLY A 346 5.34 34.49 -38.10
C GLY A 346 4.93 33.07 -37.70
N THR A 347 3.72 32.59 -38.04
CA THR A 347 3.12 31.40 -37.41
C THR A 347 2.66 30.30 -38.37
N GLN A 348 2.79 30.47 -39.69
CA GLN A 348 2.36 29.44 -40.67
C GLN A 348 3.11 28.10 -40.51
N GLN A 349 4.43 28.11 -40.26
CA GLN A 349 5.20 26.87 -40.01
C GLN A 349 4.84 26.16 -38.68
N GLN A 350 4.39 26.90 -37.67
CA GLN A 350 3.99 26.33 -36.38
C GLN A 350 2.58 25.74 -36.42
N GLN A 351 1.74 26.23 -37.33
CA GLN A 351 0.38 25.75 -37.53
C GLN A 351 0.33 24.49 -38.40
N GLU A 352 1.16 24.39 -39.45
CA GLU A 352 1.35 23.14 -40.19
C GLU A 352 1.93 22.04 -39.29
N SER A 353 2.96 22.33 -38.48
CA SER A 353 3.53 21.31 -37.58
C SER A 353 2.59 20.85 -36.46
N LEU A 354 1.67 21.70 -35.97
CA LEU A 354 0.63 21.31 -35.01
C LEU A 354 -0.51 20.52 -35.66
N VAL A 355 -0.92 20.86 -36.88
CA VAL A 355 -1.94 20.10 -37.63
C VAL A 355 -1.38 18.76 -38.08
N THR A 356 -0.13 18.69 -38.54
CA THR A 356 0.54 17.43 -38.89
C THR A 356 0.80 16.55 -37.66
N ARG A 357 1.22 17.12 -36.53
CA ARG A 357 1.35 16.39 -35.25
C ARG A 357 -0.01 15.97 -34.68
N SER A 358 -1.06 16.75 -34.91
CA SER A 358 -2.42 16.39 -34.51
C SER A 358 -3.02 15.30 -35.39
N ASN A 359 -2.74 15.31 -36.69
CA ASN A 359 -3.15 14.26 -37.61
C ASN A 359 -2.36 12.97 -37.31
N SER A 360 -1.06 13.07 -37.01
CA SER A 360 -0.27 11.90 -36.57
C SER A 360 -0.76 11.35 -35.23
N LEU A 361 -1.13 12.21 -34.26
CA LEU A 361 -1.71 11.78 -32.98
C LEU A 361 -3.16 11.29 -33.08
N ALA A 362 -3.91 11.72 -34.10
CA ALA A 362 -5.24 11.18 -34.40
C ALA A 362 -5.13 9.79 -35.02
N ASP A 363 -4.18 9.58 -35.95
CA ASP A 363 -3.84 8.27 -36.51
C ASP A 363 -3.22 7.32 -35.48
N GLU A 364 -2.51 7.84 -34.46
CA GLU A 364 -1.98 7.05 -33.34
C GLU A 364 -2.99 6.82 -32.20
N SER A 365 -4.17 7.45 -32.22
CA SER A 365 -5.17 7.26 -31.15
C SER A 365 -5.98 5.98 -31.36
N LEU A 366 -5.88 5.06 -30.40
CA LEU A 366 -6.54 3.76 -30.49
C LEU A 366 -8.03 3.91 -30.18
N GLU A 367 -8.87 3.85 -31.21
CA GLU A 367 -10.32 3.79 -31.05
C GLU A 367 -10.73 2.38 -30.57
N LEU A 368 -11.28 2.32 -29.36
CA LEU A 368 -11.66 1.04 -28.76
C LEU A 368 -13.07 0.63 -29.23
N GLU A 369 -13.17 -0.50 -29.93
CA GLU A 369 -14.45 -1.20 -30.10
C GLU A 369 -14.70 -2.19 -28.95
N PRO A 370 -15.96 -2.61 -28.71
CA PRO A 370 -16.27 -3.56 -27.63
C PRO A 370 -15.50 -4.89 -27.72
N MET A 371 -15.20 -5.36 -28.94
CA MET A 371 -14.42 -6.58 -29.14
C MET A 371 -12.98 -6.44 -28.65
N HIS A 372 -12.35 -5.29 -28.88
CA HIS A 372 -11.01 -5.00 -28.39
C HIS A 372 -10.93 -5.05 -26.86
N ALA A 373 -11.98 -4.60 -26.15
CA ALA A 373 -12.03 -4.65 -24.69
C ALA A 373 -12.06 -6.09 -24.14
N VAL A 374 -12.81 -6.99 -24.78
CA VAL A 374 -12.86 -8.41 -24.39
C VAL A 374 -11.52 -9.10 -24.69
N VAL A 375 -10.97 -8.87 -25.89
CA VAL A 375 -9.66 -9.42 -26.29
C VAL A 375 -8.55 -8.95 -25.34
N PHE A 376 -8.56 -7.66 -24.99
CA PHE A 376 -7.61 -7.10 -24.04
C PHE A 376 -7.64 -7.82 -22.68
N LEU A 377 -8.83 -8.12 -22.15
CA LEU A 377 -8.99 -8.81 -20.87
C LEU A 377 -8.63 -10.31 -20.94
N VAL A 378 -8.89 -10.97 -22.06
CA VAL A 378 -8.46 -12.37 -22.26
C VAL A 378 -6.94 -12.44 -22.34
N MET A 379 -6.32 -11.52 -23.09
CA MET A 379 -4.85 -11.44 -23.20
C MET A 379 -4.19 -11.07 -21.87
N SER A 380 -4.76 -10.14 -21.10
CA SER A 380 -4.24 -9.80 -19.78
C SER A 380 -4.37 -10.97 -18.80
N SER A 381 -5.48 -11.73 -18.85
CA SER A 381 -5.67 -12.94 -18.05
C SER A 381 -4.62 -14.00 -18.38
N PHE A 382 -4.39 -14.26 -19.67
CA PHE A 382 -3.37 -15.20 -20.11
C PHE A 382 -1.96 -14.77 -19.67
N SER A 383 -1.64 -13.49 -19.79
CA SER A 383 -0.37 -12.92 -19.34
C SER A 383 -0.17 -13.11 -17.82
N LEU A 384 -1.20 -12.85 -17.00
CA LEU A 384 -1.11 -13.08 -15.55
C LEU A 384 -0.89 -14.55 -15.20
N PHE A 385 -1.54 -15.49 -15.89
CA PHE A 385 -1.28 -16.92 -15.69
C PHE A 385 0.14 -17.31 -16.08
N ILE A 386 0.70 -16.71 -17.15
CA ILE A 386 2.11 -16.92 -17.50
C ILE A 386 3.02 -16.44 -16.37
N LEU A 387 2.79 -15.24 -15.82
CA LEU A 387 3.58 -14.74 -14.69
C LEU A 387 3.46 -15.62 -13.45
N PHE A 388 2.28 -16.18 -13.20
CA PHE A 388 2.02 -17.08 -12.09
C PHE A 388 2.76 -18.43 -12.22
N PHE A 389 2.66 -19.09 -13.38
CA PHE A 389 3.26 -20.42 -13.58
C PHE A 389 4.76 -20.36 -13.86
N PHE A 390 5.24 -19.41 -14.67
CA PHE A 390 6.64 -19.33 -15.09
C PHE A 390 7.51 -18.44 -14.20
N LYS A 391 6.92 -17.67 -13.27
CA LYS A 391 7.63 -16.80 -12.32
C LYS A 391 8.62 -15.83 -12.97
N ILE A 392 8.31 -15.35 -14.17
CA ILE A 392 9.17 -14.46 -14.97
C ILE A 392 9.01 -12.96 -14.59
N TYR A 393 8.94 -12.65 -13.29
CA TYR A 393 8.68 -11.29 -12.79
C TYR A 393 9.74 -10.26 -13.23
N ASN A 394 10.99 -10.70 -13.43
CA ASN A 394 12.08 -9.84 -13.90
C ASN A 394 11.81 -9.29 -15.31
N VAL A 395 11.13 -10.04 -16.18
CA VAL A 395 10.76 -9.56 -17.53
C VAL A 395 9.75 -8.42 -17.41
N ALA A 396 8.78 -8.53 -16.50
CA ALA A 396 7.82 -7.46 -16.24
C ALA A 396 8.51 -6.19 -15.71
N LYS A 397 9.50 -6.32 -14.82
CA LYS A 397 10.32 -5.19 -14.34
C LYS A 397 11.06 -4.48 -15.47
N VAL A 398 11.64 -5.24 -16.41
CA VAL A 398 12.33 -4.71 -17.59
C VAL A 398 11.37 -3.97 -18.53
N MET A 399 10.23 -4.59 -18.88
CA MET A 399 9.21 -3.97 -19.74
C MET A 399 8.68 -2.68 -19.12
N TYR A 400 8.44 -2.68 -17.81
CA TYR A 400 8.03 -1.50 -17.08
C TYR A 400 9.07 -0.38 -17.16
N ALA A 401 10.34 -0.67 -16.89
CA ALA A 401 11.40 0.35 -16.90
C ALA A 401 11.51 1.07 -18.25
N PHE A 402 11.51 0.32 -19.36
CA PHE A 402 11.58 0.91 -20.70
C PHE A 402 10.28 1.64 -21.10
N GLY A 403 9.13 1.01 -20.87
CA GLY A 403 7.83 1.60 -21.23
C GLY A 403 7.54 2.88 -20.46
N CYS A 404 7.78 2.88 -19.15
CA CYS A 404 7.55 4.04 -18.30
C CYS A 404 8.57 5.16 -18.51
N ALA A 405 9.84 4.83 -18.80
CA ALA A 405 10.85 5.83 -19.11
C ALA A 405 10.45 6.68 -20.33
N ASN A 406 9.90 6.06 -21.37
CA ASN A 406 9.40 6.80 -22.54
C ASN A 406 8.28 7.78 -22.17
N SER A 407 7.28 7.33 -21.41
CA SER A 407 6.20 8.20 -20.92
C SER A 407 6.73 9.33 -20.03
N PHE A 408 7.71 9.05 -19.18
CA PHE A 408 8.34 10.04 -18.31
C PHE A 408 9.09 11.13 -19.09
N ILE A 409 9.79 10.74 -20.17
CA ILE A 409 10.47 11.68 -21.06
C ILE A 409 9.47 12.68 -21.66
N GLN A 410 8.37 12.17 -22.23
CA GLN A 410 7.39 12.99 -22.95
C GLN A 410 6.56 13.90 -22.02
N ILE A 411 6.13 13.37 -20.87
CA ILE A 411 5.19 14.07 -19.98
C ILE A 411 5.91 15.04 -19.05
N MET A 412 7.10 14.69 -18.55
CA MET A 412 7.76 15.44 -17.49
C MET A 412 9.10 16.04 -17.92
N VAL A 413 10.05 15.23 -18.41
CA VAL A 413 11.43 15.69 -18.66
C VAL A 413 11.49 16.72 -19.78
N TYR A 414 10.89 16.45 -20.94
CA TYR A 414 10.91 17.36 -22.08
C TYR A 414 10.33 18.75 -21.79
N PRO A 415 9.10 18.90 -21.23
CA PRO A 415 8.55 20.22 -20.92
C PRO A 415 9.31 20.95 -19.81
N LEU A 416 9.90 20.24 -18.85
CA LEU A 416 10.75 20.85 -17.82
C LEU A 416 12.06 21.37 -18.41
N LEU A 417 12.73 20.55 -19.22
CA LEU A 417 14.01 20.86 -19.84
C LEU A 417 13.87 22.05 -20.81
N SER A 418 12.87 22.01 -21.68
CA SER A 418 12.58 23.11 -22.61
C SER A 418 12.27 24.43 -21.91
N ARG A 419 11.50 24.43 -20.81
CA ARG A 419 11.21 25.65 -20.03
C ARG A 419 12.38 26.15 -19.20
N PHE A 420 13.13 25.25 -18.56
CA PHE A 420 14.22 25.61 -17.66
C PHE A 420 15.44 26.14 -18.42
N LEU A 421 15.84 25.46 -19.50
CA LEU A 421 17.04 25.87 -20.25
C LEU A 421 16.78 27.05 -21.19
N SER A 422 15.59 27.20 -21.77
CA SER A 422 15.26 28.39 -22.58
C SER A 422 15.25 29.68 -21.75
N SER A 423 14.78 29.62 -20.50
CA SER A 423 14.55 30.82 -19.67
C SER A 423 15.73 31.22 -18.79
N ARG A 424 16.61 30.30 -18.37
CA ARG A 424 17.76 30.60 -17.49
C ARG A 424 19.09 30.73 -18.22
N LEU A 425 19.40 29.85 -19.18
CA LEU A 425 20.71 29.87 -19.86
C LEU A 425 20.85 31.03 -20.84
N CYS A 426 19.78 31.43 -21.53
CA CYS A 426 19.84 32.59 -22.44
C CYS A 426 19.80 33.94 -21.71
N ARG A 427 19.50 33.99 -20.40
CA ARG A 427 19.65 35.20 -19.57
C ARG A 427 21.02 35.35 -18.91
N LEU A 428 21.77 34.25 -18.74
CA LEU A 428 23.07 34.28 -18.05
C LEU A 428 24.27 34.55 -18.99
N SER A 429 24.08 34.45 -20.31
CA SER A 429 25.17 34.58 -21.28
C SER A 429 25.21 35.97 -21.93
N SER A 430 26.06 36.85 -21.40
CA SER A 430 26.34 38.21 -21.92
C SER A 430 27.06 38.23 -23.28
N SER A 431 27.59 37.09 -23.73
CA SER A 431 28.07 36.89 -25.10
C SER A 431 27.22 35.82 -25.75
N GLY A 432 26.28 36.21 -26.61
CA GLY A 432 25.26 35.37 -27.27
C GLY A 432 25.77 34.25 -28.20
N LYS A 433 26.84 33.55 -27.84
CA LYS A 433 27.40 32.38 -28.53
C LYS A 433 26.94 31.04 -27.94
N PHE A 434 26.42 31.04 -26.70
CA PHE A 434 25.99 29.81 -25.99
C PHE A 434 24.51 29.81 -25.59
N CYS A 435 23.64 30.53 -26.31
CA CYS A 435 22.22 30.20 -26.26
C CYS A 435 22.05 28.96 -27.14
N PHE A 436 21.85 27.80 -26.52
CA PHE A 436 21.61 26.52 -27.19
C PHE A 436 20.30 26.64 -27.98
N ARG A 437 20.41 27.20 -29.19
CA ARG A 437 19.28 27.48 -30.07
C ARG A 437 18.64 26.15 -30.46
N GLU A 438 17.31 26.09 -30.50
CA GLU A 438 16.59 24.95 -31.10
C GLU A 438 17.20 24.68 -32.48
N ARG A 439 17.90 23.56 -32.59
CA ARG A 439 18.51 23.08 -33.82
C ARG A 439 17.94 21.68 -34.02
N CYS A 440 17.20 21.52 -35.11
CA CYS A 440 16.77 20.21 -35.57
C CYS A 440 18.03 19.43 -35.95
N LEU A 441 18.29 18.30 -35.28
CA LEU A 441 19.47 17.47 -35.52
C LEU A 441 19.26 16.57 -36.74
N TYR A 442 18.04 16.08 -36.91
CA TYR A 442 17.69 15.11 -37.93
C TYR A 442 16.21 15.23 -38.28
N ARG A 443 15.89 15.28 -39.57
CA ARG A 443 14.53 15.30 -40.10
C ARG A 443 14.33 14.01 -40.90
N SER A 444 13.49 13.13 -40.39
CA SER A 444 13.09 11.89 -41.06
C SER A 444 11.59 11.92 -41.35
N GLU A 445 11.17 11.40 -42.50
CA GLU A 445 9.75 11.23 -42.86
C GLU A 445 9.00 10.30 -41.88
N GLU A 446 9.69 9.36 -41.23
CA GLU A 446 9.07 8.38 -40.32
C GLU A 446 9.14 8.76 -38.83
N PHE A 447 10.17 9.51 -38.40
CA PHE A 447 10.42 9.81 -36.97
C PHE A 447 10.22 11.28 -36.57
N GLY A 448 9.89 12.16 -37.53
CA GLY A 448 9.70 13.59 -37.28
C GLY A 448 11.01 14.37 -37.08
N ASP A 449 10.89 15.65 -36.69
CA ASP A 449 12.01 16.55 -36.40
C ASP A 449 12.57 16.26 -34.99
N ILE A 450 13.73 15.58 -34.91
CA ILE A 450 14.40 15.29 -33.63
C ILE A 450 15.19 16.52 -33.19
N THR A 451 14.83 17.11 -32.06
CA THR A 451 15.56 18.26 -31.50
C THR A 451 16.66 17.82 -30.53
N ASN A 452 17.66 18.68 -30.32
CA ASN A 452 18.66 18.47 -29.26
C ASN A 452 18.04 18.23 -27.87
N TRP A 453 16.88 18.84 -27.61
CA TRP A 453 16.16 18.71 -26.34
C TRP A 453 15.55 17.32 -26.17
N ASP A 454 15.08 16.71 -27.26
CA ASP A 454 14.55 15.34 -27.25
C ASP A 454 15.64 14.33 -26.91
N VAL A 455 16.84 14.49 -27.50
CA VAL A 455 17.99 13.61 -27.21
C VAL A 455 18.43 13.75 -25.75
N LEU A 456 18.56 14.99 -25.24
CA LEU A 456 18.97 15.22 -23.86
C LEU A 456 17.90 14.74 -22.85
N ALA A 457 16.62 14.98 -23.15
CA ALA A 457 15.52 14.46 -22.35
C ALA A 457 15.50 12.92 -22.36
N GLY A 458 15.77 12.30 -23.51
CA GLY A 458 15.91 10.85 -23.66
C GLY A 458 16.99 10.27 -22.77
N ILE A 459 18.20 10.85 -22.80
CA ILE A 459 19.33 10.40 -21.95
C ILE A 459 18.95 10.49 -20.47
N LEU A 460 18.39 11.63 -20.03
CA LEU A 460 18.01 11.82 -18.64
C LEU A 460 16.91 10.84 -18.21
N GLY A 461 15.84 10.69 -19.01
CA GLY A 461 14.72 9.82 -18.68
C GLY A 461 15.08 8.33 -18.65
N TYR A 462 15.84 7.85 -19.65
CA TYR A 462 16.31 6.47 -19.63
C TYR A 462 17.33 6.23 -18.52
N SER A 463 18.16 7.20 -18.14
CA SER A 463 19.06 7.03 -16.99
C SER A 463 18.29 6.79 -15.68
N VAL A 464 17.19 7.52 -15.44
CA VAL A 464 16.32 7.30 -14.27
C VAL A 464 15.68 5.93 -14.31
N GLY A 465 15.15 5.51 -15.47
CA GLY A 465 14.58 4.17 -15.65
C GLY A 465 15.60 3.05 -15.44
N MET A 466 16.83 3.23 -15.90
CA MET A 466 17.92 2.25 -15.74
C MET A 466 18.43 2.18 -14.31
N VAL A 467 18.55 3.31 -13.60
CA VAL A 467 18.89 3.31 -12.16
C VAL A 467 17.79 2.61 -11.37
N TRP A 468 16.52 2.90 -11.66
CA TRP A 468 15.40 2.21 -11.04
C TRP A 468 15.44 0.70 -11.32
N LEU A 469 15.67 0.29 -12.57
CA LEU A 469 15.78 -1.13 -12.97
C LEU A 469 16.94 -1.84 -12.27
N TYR A 470 18.10 -1.17 -12.18
CA TYR A 470 19.26 -1.69 -11.47
C TYR A 470 18.94 -1.92 -9.98
N MET A 471 18.32 -0.93 -9.32
CA MET A 471 17.91 -1.08 -7.92
C MET A 471 16.87 -2.21 -7.77
N SER A 472 15.94 -2.34 -8.71
CA SER A 472 14.88 -3.37 -8.70
C SER A 472 15.41 -4.81 -8.90
N LEU A 473 16.54 -4.99 -9.60
CA LEU A 473 17.13 -6.29 -9.89
C LEU A 473 18.24 -6.68 -8.91
N CYS A 474 19.02 -5.71 -8.43
CA CYS A 474 20.20 -5.96 -7.61
C CYS A 474 19.92 -5.88 -6.11
N ILE A 475 18.88 -5.14 -5.68
CA ILE A 475 18.57 -4.91 -4.27
C ILE A 475 17.19 -5.48 -3.94
N PRO A 476 17.10 -6.57 -3.16
CA PRO A 476 15.83 -7.05 -2.65
C PRO A 476 15.22 -6.02 -1.68
N GLN A 477 13.91 -5.81 -1.73
CA GLN A 477 13.15 -4.90 -0.86
C GLN A 477 13.61 -3.43 -0.89
N ALA A 478 14.06 -2.97 -2.06
CA ALA A 478 14.48 -1.58 -2.25
C ALA A 478 13.42 -0.54 -1.85
N GLY A 479 12.12 -0.88 -1.94
CA GLY A 479 11.02 0.02 -1.61
C GLY A 479 10.89 0.39 -0.13
N GLU A 480 11.34 -0.45 0.80
CA GLU A 480 11.26 -0.16 2.24
C GLU A 480 12.48 0.63 2.72
N HIS A 481 13.66 0.37 2.15
CA HIS A 481 14.92 0.97 2.60
C HIS A 481 15.33 2.23 1.81
N TYR A 482 14.90 2.37 0.55
CA TYR A 482 15.34 3.46 -0.31
C TYR A 482 14.17 4.31 -0.79
N THR A 483 14.13 5.57 -0.33
CA THR A 483 13.11 6.54 -0.72
C THR A 483 13.07 6.79 -2.23
N PHE A 484 14.23 6.76 -2.89
CA PHE A 484 14.30 6.94 -4.34
C PHE A 484 13.51 5.87 -5.11
N TYR A 485 13.51 4.61 -4.64
CA TYR A 485 12.91 3.51 -5.37
C TYR A 485 11.40 3.67 -5.53
N TRP A 486 10.68 3.84 -4.41
CA TRP A 486 9.22 3.96 -4.43
C TRP A 486 8.77 5.28 -5.07
N VAL A 487 9.49 6.39 -4.82
CA VAL A 487 9.18 7.68 -5.47
C VAL A 487 9.36 7.59 -6.99
N ALA A 488 10.47 7.01 -7.46
CA ALA A 488 10.71 6.86 -8.89
C ALA A 488 9.66 5.94 -9.53
N GLN A 489 9.28 4.84 -8.87
CA GLN A 489 8.20 3.96 -9.33
C GLN A 489 6.86 4.73 -9.46
N ASP A 490 6.46 5.48 -8.43
CA ASP A 490 5.19 6.21 -8.45
C ASP A 490 5.19 7.33 -9.51
N VAL A 491 6.31 8.01 -9.73
CA VAL A 491 6.45 9.03 -10.78
C VAL A 491 6.41 8.41 -12.18
N LEU A 492 7.10 7.30 -12.39
CA LEU A 492 7.09 6.54 -13.65
C LEU A 492 5.68 6.00 -13.95
N GLY A 493 5.00 5.45 -12.94
CA GLY A 493 3.62 4.99 -13.03
C GLY A 493 2.63 6.11 -13.31
N PHE A 494 2.80 7.28 -12.67
CA PHE A 494 2.00 8.48 -12.95
C PHE A 494 2.11 8.89 -14.42
N CYS A 495 3.33 8.96 -14.96
CA CYS A 495 3.53 9.30 -16.37
C CYS A 495 2.90 8.26 -17.30
N MET A 496 3.00 6.97 -17.01
CA MET A 496 2.31 5.94 -17.78
C MET A 496 0.79 6.08 -17.75
N CYS A 497 0.18 6.29 -16.58
CA CYS A 497 -1.26 6.48 -16.47
C CYS A 497 -1.73 7.67 -17.32
N VAL A 498 -0.98 8.77 -17.30
CA VAL A 498 -1.27 9.96 -18.12
C VAL A 498 -1.18 9.65 -19.61
N THR A 499 -0.12 8.97 -20.05
CA THR A 499 0.04 8.56 -21.45
C THR A 499 -1.09 7.62 -21.88
N PHE A 500 -1.37 6.58 -21.09
CA PHE A 500 -2.37 5.56 -21.44
C PHE A 500 -3.78 6.15 -21.57
N LEU A 501 -4.19 7.02 -20.62
CA LEU A 501 -5.49 7.72 -20.67
C LEU A 501 -5.56 8.83 -21.76
N GLY A 502 -4.40 9.27 -22.27
CA GLY A 502 -4.30 10.17 -23.41
C GLY A 502 -4.39 9.43 -24.76
N LEU A 503 -3.82 8.24 -24.86
CA LEU A 503 -3.77 7.43 -26.08
C LEU A 503 -5.11 6.75 -26.39
N ILE A 504 -5.76 6.19 -25.37
CA ILE A 504 -7.01 5.46 -25.58
C ILE A 504 -8.19 6.43 -25.57
N LYS A 505 -8.82 6.56 -26.74
CA LYS A 505 -10.00 7.40 -26.93
C LYS A 505 -11.23 6.51 -27.07
N LEU A 506 -12.12 6.63 -26.10
CA LEU A 506 -13.46 6.06 -26.20
C LEU A 506 -14.34 6.98 -27.07
N ASN A 507 -15.02 6.41 -28.07
CA ASN A 507 -15.95 7.11 -28.96
C ASN A 507 -17.43 7.02 -28.53
N SER A 508 -17.78 6.05 -27.68
CA SER A 508 -19.14 5.90 -27.14
C SER A 508 -19.12 5.40 -25.71
N ILE A 509 -20.18 5.68 -24.95
CA ILE A 509 -20.31 5.11 -23.61
C ILE A 509 -20.63 3.61 -23.64
N LYS A 510 -21.19 3.07 -24.72
CA LYS A 510 -21.42 1.62 -24.87
C LYS A 510 -20.12 0.84 -24.68
N VAL A 511 -19.04 1.32 -25.29
CA VAL A 511 -17.70 0.71 -25.14
C VAL A 511 -17.22 0.82 -23.70
N ALA A 512 -17.32 2.01 -23.10
CA ALA A 512 -16.90 2.26 -21.72
C ALA A 512 -17.64 1.36 -20.72
N ALA A 513 -18.97 1.26 -20.86
CA ALA A 513 -19.83 0.45 -20.01
C ALA A 513 -19.51 -1.04 -20.16
N THR A 514 -19.32 -1.51 -21.40
CA THR A 514 -18.95 -2.91 -21.65
C THR A 514 -17.60 -3.24 -21.01
N LEU A 515 -16.59 -2.40 -21.22
CA LEU A 515 -15.25 -2.59 -20.64
C LEU A 515 -15.29 -2.62 -19.11
N LEU A 516 -15.98 -1.67 -18.47
CA LEU A 516 -16.07 -1.58 -17.01
C LEU A 516 -16.87 -2.75 -16.39
N ILE A 517 -17.95 -3.20 -17.04
CA ILE A 517 -18.73 -4.35 -16.56
C ILE A 517 -17.90 -5.63 -16.66
N VAL A 518 -17.17 -5.85 -17.76
CA VAL A 518 -16.30 -7.04 -17.86
C VAL A 518 -15.15 -6.95 -16.86
N ALA A 519 -14.55 -5.76 -16.68
CA ALA A 519 -13.50 -5.54 -15.67
C ALA A 519 -13.99 -5.76 -14.23
N PHE A 520 -15.24 -5.40 -13.92
CA PHE A 520 -15.88 -5.66 -12.64
C PHE A 520 -15.92 -7.16 -12.32
N PHE A 521 -16.38 -8.00 -13.27
CA PHE A 521 -16.41 -9.45 -13.06
C PHE A 521 -15.01 -10.07 -13.05
N TYR A 522 -14.09 -9.53 -13.84
CA TYR A 522 -12.69 -9.93 -13.85
C TYR A 522 -12.05 -9.78 -12.47
N ASP A 523 -12.22 -8.64 -11.80
CA ASP A 523 -11.63 -8.38 -10.49
C ASP A 523 -12.19 -9.33 -9.40
N ILE A 524 -13.51 -9.54 -9.42
CA ILE A 524 -14.19 -10.51 -8.52
C ILE A 524 -13.64 -11.92 -8.73
N PHE A 525 -13.46 -12.34 -9.98
CA PHE A 525 -12.92 -13.66 -10.30
C PHE A 525 -11.50 -13.83 -9.78
N PHE A 526 -10.61 -12.87 -10.04
CA PHE A 526 -9.21 -12.99 -9.63
C PHE A 526 -9.01 -12.88 -8.11
N VAL A 527 -9.80 -12.07 -7.41
CA VAL A 527 -9.69 -11.91 -5.95
C VAL A 527 -10.35 -13.05 -5.18
N PHE A 528 -11.62 -13.37 -5.50
CA PHE A 528 -12.39 -14.32 -4.70
C PHE A 528 -12.42 -15.74 -5.25
N VAL A 529 -12.37 -15.95 -6.57
CA VAL A 529 -12.52 -17.30 -7.14
C VAL A 529 -11.19 -18.04 -7.22
N THR A 530 -10.08 -17.35 -7.50
CA THR A 530 -8.75 -18.00 -7.63
C THR A 530 -8.27 -18.73 -6.38
N PRO A 531 -8.45 -18.23 -5.13
CA PRO A 531 -8.03 -18.96 -3.93
C PRO A 531 -8.72 -20.33 -3.81
N TYR A 532 -10.00 -20.44 -4.20
CA TYR A 532 -10.74 -21.71 -4.19
C TYR A 532 -10.21 -22.68 -5.25
N LEU A 533 -9.76 -22.18 -6.39
CA LEU A 533 -9.24 -23.01 -7.48
C LEU A 533 -7.82 -23.54 -7.19
N PHE A 534 -6.99 -22.77 -6.49
CA PHE A 534 -5.57 -23.09 -6.25
C PHE A 534 -5.23 -23.41 -4.79
N LYS A 535 -6.12 -24.13 -4.07
CA LYS A 535 -5.87 -24.65 -2.70
C LYS A 535 -5.39 -23.58 -1.71
N GLY A 536 -5.99 -22.39 -1.75
CA GLY A 536 -5.68 -21.27 -0.85
C GLY A 536 -4.61 -20.29 -1.37
N ARG A 537 -4.03 -20.50 -2.55
CA ARG A 537 -3.12 -19.52 -3.19
C ARG A 537 -3.91 -18.60 -4.12
N SER A 538 -3.83 -17.30 -3.87
CA SER A 538 -4.41 -16.29 -4.76
C SER A 538 -3.40 -15.90 -5.83
N VAL A 539 -3.78 -16.08 -7.10
CA VAL A 539 -2.95 -15.71 -8.25
C VAL A 539 -2.59 -14.22 -8.20
N MET A 540 -3.57 -13.37 -7.86
CA MET A 540 -3.37 -11.92 -7.78
C MET A 540 -2.36 -11.52 -6.70
N ILE A 541 -2.35 -12.16 -5.53
CA ILE A 541 -1.39 -11.80 -4.46
C ILE A 541 -0.01 -12.35 -4.81
N GLU A 542 0.10 -13.61 -5.24
CA GLU A 542 1.39 -14.22 -5.58
C GLU A 542 2.08 -13.48 -6.73
N VAL A 543 1.31 -13.00 -7.70
CA VAL A 543 1.81 -12.16 -8.80
C VAL A 543 2.09 -10.74 -8.30
N ALA A 544 1.21 -10.10 -7.54
CA ALA A 544 1.41 -8.73 -7.03
C ALA A 544 2.64 -8.59 -6.13
N THR A 545 3.01 -9.63 -5.38
CA THR A 545 4.21 -9.65 -4.53
C THR A 545 5.35 -10.45 -5.15
N SER A 546 5.38 -10.67 -6.47
CA SER A 546 6.50 -11.32 -7.18
C SER A 546 7.01 -12.63 -6.54
N GLY A 547 6.10 -13.49 -6.04
CA GLY A 547 6.47 -14.75 -5.39
C GLY A 547 5.73 -15.10 -4.10
N GLY A 548 4.72 -14.31 -3.71
CA GLY A 548 3.86 -14.60 -2.56
C GLY A 548 4.29 -13.92 -1.25
N PRO A 549 3.51 -14.11 -0.18
CA PRO A 549 3.90 -13.69 1.17
C PRO A 549 5.15 -14.47 1.63
N PRO A 550 5.83 -14.02 2.71
CA PRO A 550 6.96 -14.74 3.28
C PRO A 550 6.63 -16.22 3.55
N LYS A 551 7.60 -17.10 3.27
CA LYS A 551 7.41 -18.56 3.32
C LYS A 551 7.61 -19.11 4.73
N ALA A 552 8.46 -18.45 5.52
CA ALA A 552 8.69 -18.81 6.90
C ALA A 552 7.57 -18.29 7.80
N ASP A 553 7.35 -19.00 8.90
CA ASP A 553 6.39 -18.60 9.93
C ASP A 553 6.73 -17.21 10.46
N GLY A 554 5.70 -16.40 10.74
CA GLY A 554 5.89 -15.03 11.22
C GLY A 554 6.78 -14.91 12.46
N LEU A 555 6.83 -15.96 13.30
CA LEU A 555 7.68 -16.04 14.49
C LEU A 555 9.19 -16.19 14.16
N TRP A 556 9.52 -16.92 13.09
CA TRP A 556 10.90 -17.02 12.60
C TRP A 556 11.35 -15.69 12.00
N CYS A 557 10.46 -15.02 11.27
CA CYS A 557 10.72 -13.73 10.64
C CYS A 557 10.79 -12.56 11.61
N GLU A 558 10.16 -12.69 12.77
CA GLU A 558 10.32 -11.77 13.88
C GLU A 558 11.72 -11.87 14.50
N LYS A 559 12.27 -13.09 14.60
CA LYS A 559 13.62 -13.32 15.13
C LYS A 559 14.71 -12.97 14.13
N TYR A 560 14.54 -13.37 12.88
CA TYR A 560 15.48 -13.18 11.79
C TYR A 560 14.84 -12.39 10.65
N PRO A 561 14.58 -11.09 10.84
CA PRO A 561 13.95 -10.26 9.81
C PRO A 561 14.83 -10.13 8.56
N SER A 562 16.13 -10.40 8.69
CA SER A 562 17.10 -10.39 7.59
C SER A 562 17.12 -11.67 6.76
N ASP A 563 16.46 -12.74 7.21
CA ASP A 563 16.47 -14.05 6.53
C ASP A 563 15.70 -14.01 5.20
N SER A 564 16.20 -14.77 4.23
CA SER A 564 15.68 -14.85 2.87
C SER A 564 14.26 -15.42 2.80
N ASP A 565 13.89 -16.37 3.68
CA ASP A 565 12.54 -16.96 3.70
C ASP A 565 11.49 -16.05 4.36
N CYS A 566 11.95 -14.99 5.02
CA CYS A 566 11.15 -13.97 5.68
C CYS A 566 10.91 -12.72 4.85
N LYS A 567 11.63 -12.63 3.74
CA LYS A 567 11.41 -11.59 2.74
C LYS A 567 10.32 -12.09 1.81
N GLY A 568 9.12 -11.50 1.96
CA GLY A 568 8.12 -11.56 0.90
C GLY A 568 8.70 -10.98 -0.39
N GLY A 569 8.18 -11.40 -1.54
CA GLY A 569 8.68 -10.85 -2.80
C GLY A 569 8.32 -9.37 -2.96
N ASP A 570 9.12 -8.66 -3.78
CA ASP A 570 8.92 -7.23 -4.00
C ASP A 570 7.57 -6.95 -4.67
N PRO A 571 6.87 -5.87 -4.29
CA PRO A 571 5.67 -5.47 -4.99
C PRO A 571 5.99 -5.20 -6.46
N MET A 572 5.15 -5.71 -7.35
CA MET A 572 5.29 -5.46 -8.78
C MET A 572 5.19 -3.97 -9.09
N PRO A 573 5.91 -3.48 -10.12
CA PRO A 573 5.94 -2.06 -10.45
C PRO A 573 4.62 -1.51 -11.02
N MET A 574 3.64 -2.39 -11.31
CA MET A 574 2.31 -2.01 -11.78
C MET A 574 1.36 -1.55 -10.66
N LEU A 575 1.91 -1.10 -9.54
CA LEU A 575 1.17 -0.55 -8.40
C LEU A 575 1.87 0.71 -7.89
N PHE A 576 1.08 1.66 -7.40
CA PHE A 576 1.59 2.71 -6.53
C PHE A 576 1.84 2.14 -5.14
N SER A 577 2.93 2.57 -4.50
CA SER A 577 3.36 2.01 -3.22
C SER A 577 3.91 3.10 -2.32
N ILE A 578 3.16 3.42 -1.26
CA ILE A 578 3.59 4.37 -0.22
C ILE A 578 3.90 3.58 1.05
N PRO A 579 5.13 3.62 1.60
CA PRO A 579 5.45 2.95 2.85
C PRO A 579 4.54 3.44 3.99
N ARG A 580 4.18 2.56 4.93
CA ARG A 580 3.34 2.94 6.06
C ARG A 580 4.09 3.92 6.96
N LEU A 581 3.65 5.18 6.92
CA LEU A 581 4.22 6.24 7.74
C LEU A 581 3.71 6.07 9.17
N PHE A 582 4.62 6.12 10.14
CA PHE A 582 4.33 6.06 11.58
C PHE A 582 3.74 4.72 12.09
N ASP A 583 3.90 3.63 11.32
CA ASP A 583 3.57 2.27 11.76
C ASP A 583 4.86 1.48 12.04
N TYR A 584 4.91 0.78 13.16
CA TYR A 584 6.08 -0.01 13.56
C TYR A 584 6.09 -1.39 12.90
N GLN A 585 4.97 -1.85 12.33
CA GLN A 585 4.87 -3.15 11.67
C GLN A 585 5.48 -3.15 10.26
N GLY A 586 5.94 -1.99 9.77
CA GLY A 586 6.45 -1.85 8.42
C GLY A 586 5.38 -2.08 7.35
N GLY A 587 5.84 -2.36 6.13
CA GLY A 587 4.98 -2.58 4.96
C GLY A 587 4.57 -1.31 4.21
N ALA A 588 3.84 -1.50 3.12
CA ALA A 588 3.40 -0.43 2.22
C ALA A 588 1.89 -0.48 1.95
N SER A 589 1.31 0.70 1.75
CA SER A 589 -0.02 0.83 1.16
C SER A 589 0.10 0.74 -0.36
N MET A 590 -0.66 -0.15 -0.99
CA MET A 590 -0.58 -0.40 -2.42
C MET A 590 -1.87 -0.01 -3.13
N LEU A 591 -1.77 0.50 -4.36
CA LEU A 591 -2.90 0.82 -5.22
C LEU A 591 -2.63 0.39 -6.66
N GLY A 592 -3.53 -0.38 -7.27
CA GLY A 592 -3.39 -0.87 -8.64
C GLY A 592 -3.46 0.24 -9.68
N LEU A 593 -2.56 0.24 -10.66
CA LEU A 593 -2.67 1.16 -11.80
C LEU A 593 -3.93 0.88 -12.63
N GLY A 594 -4.37 -0.38 -12.69
CA GLY A 594 -5.61 -0.78 -13.37
C GLY A 594 -6.87 -0.13 -12.79
N ASP A 595 -6.91 0.04 -11.46
CA ASP A 595 -8.04 0.65 -10.74
C ASP A 595 -8.17 2.15 -11.02
N ILE A 596 -7.07 2.77 -11.48
CA ILE A 596 -7.02 4.18 -11.89
C ILE A 596 -7.35 4.29 -13.39
N VAL A 597 -6.72 3.44 -14.19
CA VAL A 597 -6.79 3.50 -15.65
C VAL A 597 -8.17 3.12 -16.17
N LEU A 598 -8.77 2.00 -15.73
CA LEU A 598 -10.03 1.54 -16.32
C LEU A 598 -11.18 2.52 -16.05
N PRO A 599 -11.44 2.97 -14.80
CA PRO A 599 -12.43 4.02 -14.53
C PRO A 599 -11.99 5.39 -15.09
N GLY A 600 -10.68 5.64 -15.16
CA GLY A 600 -10.08 6.83 -15.76
C GLY A 600 -10.43 7.00 -17.24
N LEU A 601 -10.66 5.92 -17.99
CA LEU A 601 -11.11 6.01 -19.39
C LEU A 601 -12.50 6.65 -19.51
N LEU A 602 -13.43 6.27 -18.63
CA LEU A 602 -14.76 6.90 -18.56
C LEU A 602 -14.64 8.37 -18.13
N LEU A 603 -13.72 8.67 -17.21
CA LEU A 603 -13.41 10.02 -16.74
C LEU A 603 -12.83 10.91 -17.84
N SER A 604 -11.92 10.36 -18.65
CA SER A 604 -11.36 10.98 -19.85
C SER A 604 -12.44 11.25 -20.90
N PHE A 605 -13.34 10.29 -21.14
CA PHE A 605 -14.49 10.50 -22.02
C PHE A 605 -15.39 11.64 -21.53
N ALA A 606 -15.69 11.70 -20.24
CA ALA A 606 -16.47 12.80 -19.65
C ALA A 606 -15.76 14.16 -19.79
N ALA A 607 -14.44 14.22 -19.54
CA ALA A 607 -13.64 15.43 -19.71
C ALA A 607 -13.65 15.94 -21.17
N ARG A 608 -13.49 15.03 -22.13
CA ARG A 608 -13.53 15.34 -23.56
C ARG A 608 -14.93 15.79 -24.01
N LEU A 609 -15.98 15.11 -23.56
CA LEU A 609 -17.37 15.49 -23.86
C LEU A 609 -17.70 16.89 -23.34
N ASP A 610 -17.28 17.20 -22.12
CA ASP A 610 -17.47 18.49 -21.49
C ASP A 610 -16.71 19.61 -22.23
N ALA A 611 -15.47 19.35 -22.64
CA ALA A 611 -14.68 20.29 -23.43
C ALA A 611 -15.26 20.48 -24.85
N ALA A 612 -15.73 19.41 -25.51
CA ALA A 612 -16.37 19.46 -26.81
C ALA A 612 -17.66 20.32 -26.79
N ARG A 613 -18.49 20.17 -25.75
CA ARG A 613 -19.66 21.02 -25.52
C ARG A 613 -19.30 22.49 -25.40
N LEU A 614 -18.21 22.79 -24.69
CA LEU A 614 -17.73 24.16 -24.53
C LEU A 614 -17.21 24.73 -25.86
N VAL A 615 -16.49 23.93 -26.67
CA VAL A 615 -16.09 24.34 -28.03
C VAL A 615 -17.32 24.68 -28.88
N TYR A 616 -18.30 23.78 -28.92
CA TYR A 616 -19.51 23.94 -29.72
C TYR A 616 -20.31 25.19 -29.32
N THR A 617 -20.52 25.41 -28.01
CA THR A 617 -21.24 26.58 -27.50
C THR A 617 -20.52 27.90 -27.79
N LEU A 618 -19.19 27.94 -27.66
CA LEU A 618 -18.41 29.14 -28.00
C LEU A 618 -18.41 29.41 -29.51
N TYR A 619 -18.38 28.35 -30.32
CA TYR A 619 -18.50 28.46 -31.77
C TYR A 619 -19.87 29.00 -32.19
N SER A 620 -20.97 28.38 -31.73
CA SER A 620 -22.35 28.83 -32.00
C SER A 620 -22.57 30.28 -31.55
N LYS A 621 -22.06 30.67 -30.37
CA LYS A 621 -22.13 32.06 -29.89
C LYS A 621 -21.38 33.06 -30.77
N LYS A 622 -20.23 32.67 -31.33
CA LYS A 622 -19.43 33.53 -32.22
C LYS A 622 -20.11 33.73 -33.59
N TYR A 623 -20.84 32.72 -34.07
CA TYR A 623 -21.45 32.71 -35.41
C TYR A 623 -22.97 32.92 -35.43
N GLY A 624 -23.61 33.19 -34.29
CA GLY A 624 -24.99 33.68 -34.20
C GLY A 624 -26.09 32.66 -34.49
N GLN A 625 -25.80 31.35 -34.46
CA GLN A 625 -26.81 30.30 -34.69
C GLN A 625 -27.30 29.71 -33.35
N VAL A 626 -28.52 30.12 -32.93
CA VAL A 626 -29.42 29.60 -31.86
C VAL A 626 -29.44 30.32 -30.49
N ASP A 627 -30.68 30.62 -30.04
CA ASP A 627 -31.12 31.45 -28.89
C ASP A 627 -31.34 30.74 -27.54
N THR A 628 -31.15 29.42 -27.37
CA THR A 628 -31.49 28.80 -26.06
C THR A 628 -30.55 27.68 -25.59
N ILE A 629 -29.43 28.05 -24.94
CA ILE A 629 -28.72 27.19 -23.96
C ILE A 629 -28.16 28.13 -22.86
N PRO A 630 -28.31 27.81 -21.55
CA PRO A 630 -28.06 28.76 -20.46
C PRO A 630 -26.60 29.26 -20.42
N PRO A 631 -26.37 30.51 -19.96
CA PRO A 631 -25.05 31.11 -19.93
C PRO A 631 -24.10 30.34 -19.01
N PRO A 632 -22.77 30.43 -19.22
CA PRO A 632 -21.79 29.96 -18.24
C PRO A 632 -21.93 30.85 -16.99
N MET A 633 -22.76 30.41 -16.04
CA MET A 633 -22.80 31.00 -14.72
C MET A 633 -21.41 30.88 -14.10
N SER A 634 -20.95 31.98 -13.48
CA SER A 634 -19.61 32.26 -12.97
C SER A 634 -18.61 31.10 -13.03
N ALA A 635 -17.50 31.31 -13.76
CA ALA A 635 -16.46 30.33 -14.03
C ALA A 635 -15.94 29.56 -12.80
N TRP A 636 -16.11 30.09 -11.58
CA TRP A 636 -15.77 29.43 -10.32
C TRP A 636 -16.83 28.41 -9.83
N TYR A 637 -18.13 28.68 -10.00
CA TYR A 637 -19.22 27.73 -9.68
C TYR A 637 -19.28 26.57 -10.69
N ALA A 638 -19.01 26.84 -11.97
CA ALA A 638 -18.94 25.82 -13.01
C ALA A 638 -17.77 24.82 -12.78
N LEU A 639 -16.67 25.29 -12.17
CA LEU A 639 -15.46 24.51 -11.89
C LEU A 639 -15.58 23.66 -10.61
N LEU A 640 -16.25 24.18 -9.57
CA LEU A 640 -16.40 23.49 -8.28
C LEU A 640 -17.57 22.51 -8.21
N PHE A 641 -18.68 22.79 -8.90
CA PHE A 641 -19.89 21.95 -8.82
C PHE A 641 -20.23 21.24 -10.13
N GLY A 642 -19.46 21.45 -11.19
CA GLY A 642 -19.85 21.04 -12.54
C GLY A 642 -21.17 21.70 -12.88
N GLY A 643 -21.13 22.92 -13.44
CA GLY A 643 -22.35 23.64 -13.85
C GLY A 643 -23.33 22.67 -14.52
N TYR A 644 -24.64 22.87 -14.30
CA TYR A 644 -25.71 21.87 -14.48
C TYR A 644 -25.58 20.86 -15.67
N GLY A 645 -24.86 21.17 -16.77
CA GLY A 645 -24.58 20.30 -17.92
C GLY A 645 -23.25 19.50 -17.99
N TYR A 646 -22.31 19.57 -17.03
CA TYR A 646 -20.96 18.97 -17.15
C TYR A 646 -20.77 17.63 -16.39
N TYR A 647 -20.26 16.56 -17.04
CA TYR A 647 -20.13 15.22 -16.47
C TYR A 647 -18.85 14.97 -15.65
N PHE A 648 -17.76 15.67 -15.93
CA PHE A 648 -16.44 15.39 -15.39
C PHE A 648 -16.36 15.50 -13.86
N VAL A 649 -16.75 16.64 -13.27
CA VAL A 649 -16.64 16.88 -11.82
C VAL A 649 -17.49 15.92 -10.99
N PRO A 650 -18.79 15.69 -11.29
CA PRO A 650 -19.57 14.69 -10.57
C PRO A 650 -18.99 13.28 -10.68
N LEU A 651 -18.44 12.93 -11.84
CA LEU A 651 -17.81 11.62 -12.05
C LEU A 651 -16.50 11.50 -11.24
N MET A 652 -15.69 12.55 -11.17
CA MET A 652 -14.50 12.64 -10.31
C MET A 652 -14.85 12.41 -8.83
N ILE A 653 -15.93 13.03 -8.36
CA ILE A 653 -16.41 12.85 -6.97
C ILE A 653 -16.86 11.40 -6.76
N SER A 654 -17.62 10.82 -7.70
CA SER A 654 -18.05 9.42 -7.59
C SER A 654 -16.89 8.42 -7.60
N TYR A 655 -15.84 8.69 -8.39
CA TYR A 655 -14.61 7.90 -8.39
C TYR A 655 -13.87 8.00 -7.05
N ALA A 656 -13.74 9.21 -6.49
CA ALA A 656 -13.12 9.42 -5.18
C ALA A 656 -13.88 8.68 -4.05
N ILE A 657 -15.21 8.72 -4.07
CA ILE A 657 -16.06 7.99 -3.11
C ILE A 657 -15.87 6.48 -3.27
N GLY A 658 -15.90 5.96 -4.51
CA GLY A 658 -15.71 4.54 -4.79
C GLY A 658 -14.33 4.03 -4.33
N LEU A 659 -13.27 4.79 -4.61
CA LEU A 659 -11.91 4.45 -4.19
C LEU A 659 -11.74 4.50 -2.66
N PHE A 660 -12.36 5.48 -2.00
CA PHE A 660 -12.40 5.54 -0.54
C PHE A 660 -13.14 4.34 0.07
N MET A 661 -14.30 3.97 -0.50
CA MET A 661 -15.06 2.79 -0.06
C MET A 661 -14.26 1.49 -0.22
N ALA A 662 -13.54 1.32 -1.32
CA ALA A 662 -12.67 0.17 -1.53
C ALA A 662 -11.59 0.06 -0.44
N ASN A 663 -10.90 1.17 -0.16
CA ASN A 663 -9.88 1.21 0.89
C ASN A 663 -10.47 0.97 2.30
N ALA A 664 -11.64 1.55 2.58
CA ALA A 664 -12.36 1.32 3.84
C ALA A 664 -12.78 -0.16 4.00
N ALA A 665 -13.23 -0.82 2.93
CA ALA A 665 -13.60 -2.23 2.95
C ALA A 665 -12.41 -3.15 3.25
N VAL A 666 -11.24 -2.89 2.63
CA VAL A 666 -9.99 -3.62 2.95
C VAL A 666 -9.62 -3.45 4.42
N TYR A 667 -9.74 -2.22 4.96
CA TYR A 667 -9.44 -1.95 6.36
C TYR A 667 -10.40 -2.65 7.34
N ILE A 668 -11.69 -2.72 7.02
CA ILE A 668 -12.71 -3.34 7.89
C ILE A 668 -12.61 -4.87 7.83
N MET A 669 -12.39 -5.45 6.65
CA MET A 669 -12.44 -6.90 6.45
C MET A 669 -11.10 -7.60 6.64
N ASN A 670 -9.99 -6.87 6.80
CA ASN A 670 -8.62 -7.42 6.93
C ASN A 670 -8.25 -8.45 5.84
N MET A 671 -8.91 -8.36 4.69
CA MET A 671 -8.72 -9.23 3.54
C MET A 671 -8.68 -8.37 2.27
N GLY A 672 -7.92 -8.82 1.27
CA GLY A 672 -7.91 -8.18 -0.05
C GLY A 672 -9.32 -8.16 -0.64
N GLN A 673 -9.79 -6.97 -1.03
CA GLN A 673 -11.09 -6.76 -1.65
C GLN A 673 -10.89 -6.34 -3.12
N PRO A 674 -11.78 -6.77 -4.04
CA PRO A 674 -11.76 -6.28 -5.41
C PRO A 674 -12.13 -4.79 -5.42
N ALA A 675 -11.22 -3.92 -5.86
CA ALA A 675 -11.44 -2.48 -5.83
C ALA A 675 -12.51 -2.03 -6.83
N LEU A 676 -12.58 -2.68 -8.00
CA LEU A 676 -13.55 -2.34 -9.05
C LEU A 676 -15.00 -2.65 -8.64
N LEU A 677 -15.20 -3.53 -7.65
CA LEU A 677 -16.50 -3.80 -7.03
C LEU A 677 -17.16 -2.52 -6.50
N TYR A 678 -16.36 -1.59 -5.97
CA TYR A 678 -16.84 -0.33 -5.40
C TYR A 678 -16.80 0.82 -6.41
N ILE A 679 -15.77 0.86 -7.26
CA ILE A 679 -15.54 1.99 -8.18
C ILE A 679 -16.50 1.96 -9.37
N VAL A 680 -16.75 0.79 -9.97
CA VAL A 680 -17.56 0.67 -11.19
C VAL A 680 -19.02 1.08 -10.96
N PRO A 681 -19.73 0.59 -9.92
CA PRO A 681 -21.12 1.00 -9.67
C PRO A 681 -21.25 2.50 -9.40
N MET A 682 -20.29 3.10 -8.68
CA MET A 682 -20.32 4.53 -8.36
C MET A 682 -20.09 5.40 -9.60
N THR A 683 -19.09 5.07 -10.43
CA THR A 683 -18.74 5.87 -11.61
C THR A 683 -19.74 5.67 -12.75
N LEU A 684 -19.99 4.43 -13.16
CA LEU A 684 -20.93 4.12 -14.24
C LEU A 684 -22.36 4.51 -13.85
N GLY A 685 -22.75 4.24 -12.60
CA GLY A 685 -24.06 4.61 -12.07
C GLY A 685 -24.27 6.13 -12.06
N MET A 686 -23.26 6.91 -11.62
CA MET A 686 -23.35 8.37 -11.65
C MET A 686 -23.47 8.92 -13.08
N PHE A 687 -22.71 8.38 -14.04
CA PHE A 687 -22.83 8.78 -15.43
C PHE A 687 -24.22 8.44 -15.99
N ALA A 688 -24.69 7.21 -15.79
CA ALA A 688 -25.98 6.74 -16.28
C ALA A 688 -27.14 7.55 -15.68
N TYR A 689 -27.11 7.80 -14.36
CA TYR A 689 -28.09 8.64 -13.67
C TYR A 689 -28.15 10.04 -14.27
N LYS A 690 -26.99 10.67 -14.49
CA LYS A 690 -26.93 12.02 -15.05
C LYS A 690 -27.39 12.06 -16.51
N GLY A 691 -27.00 11.07 -17.32
CA GLY A 691 -27.43 10.93 -18.71
C GLY A 691 -28.92 10.65 -18.85
N TRP A 692 -29.50 9.84 -17.96
CA TRP A 692 -30.94 9.55 -17.91
C TRP A 692 -31.74 10.79 -17.53
N ARG A 693 -31.34 11.51 -16.47
CA ARG A 693 -32.00 12.78 -16.07
C ARG A 693 -31.96 13.85 -17.17
N ARG A 694 -31.05 13.72 -18.14
CA ARG A 694 -30.89 14.63 -19.28
C ARG A 694 -31.58 14.14 -20.56
N ASN A 695 -32.13 12.92 -20.58
CA ASN A 695 -32.64 12.27 -21.80
C ASN A 695 -31.61 12.18 -22.94
N GLU A 696 -30.31 12.27 -22.63
CA GLU A 696 -29.22 12.21 -23.61
C GLU A 696 -28.52 10.85 -23.61
N LEU A 697 -28.89 9.95 -22.69
CA LEU A 697 -28.21 8.66 -22.52
C LEU A 697 -28.15 7.84 -23.80
N VAL A 698 -29.25 7.79 -24.57
CA VAL A 698 -29.31 7.06 -25.85
C VAL A 698 -28.40 7.70 -26.90
N SER A 699 -28.33 9.03 -26.93
CA SER A 699 -27.42 9.78 -27.80
C SER A 699 -25.95 9.52 -27.44
N LEU A 700 -25.63 9.47 -26.15
CA LEU A 700 -24.29 9.14 -25.65
C LEU A 700 -23.92 7.66 -25.91
N TRP A 701 -24.90 6.76 -25.86
CA TRP A 701 -24.75 5.31 -26.06
C TRP A 701 -24.30 4.95 -27.48
N ASN A 702 -24.88 5.61 -28.49
CA ASN A 702 -24.60 5.32 -29.90
C ASN A 702 -23.39 6.10 -30.45
N GLY A 703 -22.78 6.99 -29.65
CA GLY A 703 -21.72 7.89 -30.09
C GLY A 703 -22.24 9.33 -30.20
N PRO A 704 -21.75 10.27 -29.38
CA PRO A 704 -22.31 11.62 -29.36
C PRO A 704 -21.91 12.39 -30.61
N LYS A 705 -22.89 12.84 -31.41
CA LYS A 705 -22.66 13.70 -32.60
C LYS A 705 -21.86 14.98 -32.28
N ILE A 706 -21.97 15.46 -31.03
CA ILE A 706 -21.27 16.66 -30.56
C ILE A 706 -19.74 16.52 -30.54
N LEU A 707 -19.20 15.32 -30.35
CA LEU A 707 -17.76 15.08 -30.47
C LEU A 707 -17.32 15.30 -31.92
N GLY A 708 -18.02 14.68 -32.88
CA GLY A 708 -17.73 14.88 -34.30
C GLY A 708 -17.85 16.34 -34.75
N HIS A 709 -18.84 17.09 -34.27
CA HIS A 709 -18.95 18.53 -34.55
C HIS A 709 -17.80 19.33 -33.93
N ALA A 710 -17.39 19.02 -32.70
CA ALA A 710 -16.27 19.70 -32.06
C ALA A 710 -14.94 19.38 -32.78
N ASP A 711 -14.76 18.14 -33.23
CA ASP A 711 -13.60 17.73 -34.03
C ASP A 711 -13.53 18.49 -35.35
N LEU A 712 -14.66 18.65 -36.04
CA LEU A 712 -14.75 19.48 -37.26
C LEU A 712 -14.38 20.95 -37.01
N VAL A 713 -14.73 21.51 -35.85
CA VAL A 713 -14.37 22.89 -35.48
C VAL A 713 -12.88 22.99 -35.14
N CYS A 714 -12.32 22.01 -34.43
CA CYS A 714 -10.95 22.02 -33.97
C CYS A 714 -9.93 21.69 -35.07
N TYR A 715 -10.25 20.73 -35.95
CA TYR A 715 -9.32 20.15 -36.92
C TYR A 715 -9.75 20.34 -38.38
N GLY A 716 -11.02 20.65 -38.64
CA GLY A 716 -11.55 20.74 -40.00
C GLY A 716 -12.01 19.40 -40.57
N ARG A 717 -12.48 19.41 -41.82
CA ARG A 717 -12.89 18.20 -42.52
C ARG A 717 -11.64 17.44 -42.97
N PRO A 718 -11.50 16.14 -42.70
CA PRO A 718 -10.38 15.36 -43.24
C PRO A 718 -10.39 15.42 -44.77
N GLN A 719 -9.25 15.75 -45.38
CA GLN A 719 -9.07 15.61 -46.81
C GLN A 719 -8.87 14.13 -47.11
N THR A 720 -9.91 13.44 -47.56
CA THR A 720 -9.77 12.08 -48.09
C THR A 720 -8.96 12.13 -49.38
N SER A 721 -7.70 11.72 -49.33
CA SER A 721 -6.90 11.39 -50.50
C SER A 721 -7.25 9.99 -51.01
N SER A 722 -8.35 9.89 -51.75
CA SER A 722 -8.57 8.88 -52.81
C SER A 722 -9.86 9.20 -53.56
N PRO A 723 -9.84 9.35 -54.89
CA PRO A 723 -11.07 9.40 -55.66
C PRO A 723 -11.74 8.01 -55.65
N PRO A 724 -13.05 7.90 -55.42
CA PRO A 724 -13.77 6.70 -55.80
C PRO A 724 -13.63 6.50 -57.31
N ALA A 725 -13.40 5.25 -57.71
CA ALA A 725 -13.42 4.84 -59.11
C ALA A 725 -14.74 5.27 -59.77
N GLU A 726 -14.62 5.68 -61.02
CA GLU A 726 -15.70 6.12 -61.91
C GLU A 726 -16.94 5.22 -61.85
N GLY A 727 -18.12 5.84 -61.80
CA GLY A 727 -19.41 5.15 -61.87
C GLY A 727 -20.62 6.03 -61.55
N GLU A 728 -21.04 6.80 -62.56
CA GLU A 728 -22.38 7.36 -62.82
C GLU A 728 -22.84 8.61 -62.03
N ASP A 729 -23.16 9.64 -62.82
CA ASP A 729 -23.61 10.97 -62.46
C ASP A 729 -24.96 10.98 -61.71
N GLU A 730 -25.07 11.81 -60.67
CA GLU A 730 -26.24 12.68 -60.49
C GLU A 730 -25.89 13.90 -59.62
N ALA A 731 -25.98 15.07 -60.23
CA ALA A 731 -25.77 16.35 -59.59
C ALA A 731 -26.90 16.64 -58.59
N ILE A 732 -26.56 16.99 -57.34
CA ILE A 732 -27.48 17.67 -56.43
C ILE A 732 -26.88 19.03 -56.08
N ALA A 733 -27.32 20.04 -56.83
CA ALA A 733 -27.34 21.42 -56.41
C ALA A 733 -28.67 21.70 -55.72
N THR A 734 -28.62 22.21 -54.48
CA THR A 734 -29.73 22.86 -53.77
C THR A 734 -29.05 23.80 -52.76
N ASN A 735 -29.13 25.13 -52.72
CA ASN A 735 -30.20 26.06 -53.10
C ASN A 735 -31.60 25.53 -52.77
N GLU A 736 -31.95 25.58 -51.48
CA GLU A 736 -33.31 25.82 -51.01
C GLU A 736 -33.16 26.76 -49.81
N GLU A 737 -33.38 28.06 -49.97
CA GLU A 737 -34.68 28.73 -49.96
C GLU A 737 -35.50 28.47 -48.70
N PHE A 738 -35.66 29.57 -47.98
CA PHE A 738 -36.57 29.81 -46.88
C PHE A 738 -38.00 29.67 -47.44
N VAL A 739 -38.77 28.70 -46.95
CA VAL A 739 -40.21 28.66 -47.15
C VAL A 739 -40.84 28.45 -45.79
N ASP A 740 -41.48 29.52 -45.31
CA ASP A 740 -42.52 29.48 -44.29
C ASP A 740 -43.64 28.56 -44.77
N ASP A 741 -44.19 27.72 -43.89
CA ASP A 741 -45.59 27.31 -44.04
C ASP A 741 -46.22 27.06 -42.66
N GLU A 742 -47.18 27.93 -42.37
CA GLU A 742 -48.21 27.76 -41.35
C GLU A 742 -49.16 26.60 -41.69
N ALA A 743 -49.76 26.05 -40.63
CA ALA A 743 -51.11 25.49 -40.57
C ALA A 743 -51.46 24.23 -41.41
N GLY A 744 -51.98 23.22 -40.72
CA GLY A 744 -52.68 22.11 -41.37
C GLY A 744 -53.06 20.97 -40.41
N ASP A 745 -54.32 20.94 -40.03
CA ASP A 745 -54.94 20.12 -38.99
C ASP A 745 -54.89 18.58 -39.12
N VAL A 746 -54.87 17.97 -37.92
CA VAL A 746 -55.63 16.83 -37.36
C VAL A 746 -56.45 15.93 -38.34
N PRO A 747 -56.39 14.58 -38.19
CA PRO A 747 -57.08 13.65 -39.10
C PRO A 747 -58.58 13.50 -38.78
N LEU A 748 -59.41 13.52 -39.82
CA LEU A 748 -60.83 13.15 -39.78
C LEU A 748 -61.02 11.66 -40.10
N ILE A 749 -61.62 10.93 -39.17
CA ILE A 749 -62.46 9.75 -39.41
C ILE A 749 -63.74 9.94 -38.57
N SER A 750 -64.89 10.12 -39.21
CA SER A 750 -66.15 9.42 -38.88
C SER A 750 -67.27 9.80 -39.85
N ASP A 751 -68.02 8.76 -40.18
CA ASP A 751 -69.06 8.67 -41.19
C ASP A 751 -70.38 9.39 -40.83
N THR A 752 -71.08 9.76 -41.91
CA THR A 752 -72.54 9.72 -42.16
C THR A 752 -73.53 9.88 -41.00
N SER A 753 -74.38 10.90 -41.13
CA SER A 753 -75.83 10.75 -40.91
C SER A 753 -76.59 11.88 -41.62
N ASP A 754 -77.36 11.50 -42.63
CA ASP A 754 -78.46 12.28 -43.23
C ASP A 754 -79.66 12.36 -42.24
N PRO A 755 -80.69 13.18 -42.52
CA PRO A 755 -81.51 13.84 -41.50
C PRO A 755 -82.76 13.06 -41.07
N SER A 756 -83.40 13.60 -40.02
CA SER A 756 -84.80 13.43 -39.60
C SER A 756 -85.27 12.04 -39.16
N GLU A 757 -85.26 11.78 -37.85
CA GLU A 757 -86.43 11.77 -36.94
C GLU A 757 -85.97 11.51 -35.50
#